data_AF-A0A2T4AJV4-F1
#
_entry.id   AF-A0A2T4AJV4-F1
#
_cell.length_a   1.000
_cell.length_b   1.000
_cell.length_c   1.000
_cell.angle_alpha   90.00
_cell.angle_beta   90.00
_cell.angle_gamma   90.00
#
_symmetry.space_group_name_H-M   'P 1'
#
loop_
_entity.id
_entity.type
_entity.pdbx_description
1 polymer ?
#
loop_
_entity_poly.entity_id
_entity_poly.type
_entity_poly.pdbx_seq_one_letter_code
_entity_poly.pdbx_strand_id
1 'polypeptide(L)'
;MSQQPSPHQHHLGASHSQSQLQSQQQQQQQQQQQQQHQQPQQQPQRSVKRPRPVKSCTECRKRKLRCDRLCPCSQCQKSSRPCKYAPDQDSANLSEGSDAEAAEPGRPAKRNYSHSTLPGLGSTYSDAGAARPTKAGDSTSLPLLEELSIRMERLEKQVLVRSPSRAELGGGRIVAAPPETIRGLTVKRGALRTRYFGQNDPRVLLNLFDDAKAYVAHNFQREPFTSFEALHKHLRGELTKSLTPITVFVDSMMPIHKRMTDILPKRAVCDRLLAAYLDTSETQFRILHTPTFVEQYNQYWQGNPQAEHFLPQMLSVLAVASRFDTKSRGLVHQERVEGVHIPTASALIRIWLDSLKGKQLVELATLQVEVLLLLAKRMIIPRAQDSWNHLGFVVRMAMSMGLHRDPSEFEPRMTVFHGEIRRRLWFTVLDMDLYMSIAANMPCLTRDGDYSCRPPRNLNDVDLYPEMTELPPSRPLDQATDSQIQVYTVMTLPTRMRVAHMINRIDTIRDYQEVLDVGGKLDRFLEDINYIFPRHAALSDAQKSRLWRNRVILDMHVRRPLLALYRPFAMAAPEAPTQISRAYLRSCMVILKYLDEVDPNLPHFQDVAEMYVQMLRRDIVQASLSVCYFIRPAVRPSADTVMLDQHGIRSSPAPVDDFPGYIPDDLMLWTPARLIGTVQKTIDLLVGLIRGSDVKDVLCIAVVLESVRKADVRSEEITNNLFGLLDACLRATNVTADKLRSLYLGSANGAYSHGRMPYVQQGYSMGGLSDPTTELGGWIMWDGWD
;
A
#
# COMPACT_ATOMS: atom_id res chain seq x y z
N MET A 1 -59.53 -52.72 -27.65
CA MET A 1 -60.48 -53.09 -26.58
C MET A 1 -59.74 -52.78 -25.27
N SER A 2 -60.01 -51.67 -24.57
CA SER A 2 -61.24 -51.36 -23.80
C SER A 2 -61.34 -52.28 -22.57
N GLN A 3 -61.38 -51.84 -21.30
CA GLN A 3 -61.72 -50.55 -20.68
C GLN A 3 -61.08 -50.40 -19.27
N GLN A 4 -61.23 -49.22 -18.63
CA GLN A 4 -60.96 -48.99 -17.19
C GLN A 4 -62.00 -49.69 -16.28
N PRO A 5 -61.79 -49.68 -14.94
CA PRO A 5 -62.53 -48.70 -14.14
C PRO A 5 -61.74 -48.03 -12.99
N SER A 6 -62.36 -47.08 -12.31
CA SER A 6 -61.84 -46.28 -11.19
C SER A 6 -62.87 -46.31 -10.00
N PRO A 7 -62.76 -45.52 -8.92
CA PRO A 7 -62.53 -46.04 -7.56
C PRO A 7 -63.73 -45.85 -6.60
N HIS A 8 -63.67 -46.44 -5.39
CA HIS A 8 -64.15 -45.81 -4.14
C HIS A 8 -63.83 -46.66 -2.88
N GLN A 9 -63.92 -46.02 -1.71
CA GLN A 9 -63.76 -46.55 -0.34
C GLN A 9 -62.33 -46.91 0.12
N HIS A 10 -61.67 -45.93 0.80
CA HIS A 10 -60.93 -46.12 2.06
C HIS A 10 -60.44 -44.75 2.57
N HIS A 11 -61.30 -43.96 3.22
CA HIS A 11 -60.92 -42.62 3.72
C HIS A 11 -61.57 -42.23 5.07
N LEU A 12 -61.58 -43.14 6.05
CA LEU A 12 -62.06 -42.84 7.43
C LEU A 12 -61.12 -43.31 8.56
N GLY A 13 -59.92 -43.83 8.25
CA GLY A 13 -59.00 -44.37 9.28
C GLY A 13 -57.87 -43.46 9.75
N ALA A 14 -57.44 -42.48 8.94
CA ALA A 14 -56.16 -41.79 9.14
C ALA A 14 -56.21 -40.47 9.95
N SER A 15 -57.40 -39.86 10.10
CA SER A 15 -57.56 -38.53 10.73
C SER A 15 -57.55 -38.55 12.26
N HIS A 16 -57.87 -39.69 12.89
CA HIS A 16 -57.85 -39.81 14.35
C HIS A 16 -56.45 -40.03 14.93
N SER A 17 -55.54 -40.64 14.18
CA SER A 17 -54.16 -40.91 14.64
C SER A 17 -53.31 -39.64 14.72
N GLN A 18 -53.48 -38.71 13.76
CA GLN A 18 -52.71 -37.46 13.74
C GLN A 18 -53.15 -36.45 14.82
N SER A 19 -54.45 -36.38 15.15
CA SER A 19 -54.95 -35.48 16.20
C SER A 19 -54.54 -35.90 17.62
N GLN A 20 -54.39 -37.21 17.88
CA GLN A 20 -53.83 -37.72 19.14
C GLN A 20 -52.32 -37.43 19.29
N LEU A 21 -51.55 -37.49 18.20
CA LEU A 21 -50.12 -37.18 18.23
C LEU A 21 -49.85 -35.67 18.43
N GLN A 22 -50.64 -34.78 17.79
CA GLN A 22 -50.52 -33.33 18.01
C GLN A 22 -50.93 -32.90 19.42
N SER A 23 -51.96 -33.52 20.01
CA SER A 23 -52.38 -33.19 21.38
C SER A 23 -51.37 -33.66 22.44
N GLN A 24 -50.70 -34.81 22.24
CA GLN A 24 -49.59 -35.23 23.10
C GLN A 24 -48.37 -34.29 23.00
N GLN A 25 -48.01 -33.80 21.80
CA GLN A 25 -46.91 -32.84 21.65
C GLN A 25 -47.23 -31.48 22.28
N GLN A 26 -48.46 -30.99 22.20
CA GLN A 26 -48.86 -29.75 22.89
C GLN A 26 -48.86 -29.91 24.42
N GLN A 27 -49.25 -31.05 24.96
CA GLN A 27 -49.16 -31.31 26.41
C GLN A 27 -47.69 -31.38 26.90
N GLN A 28 -46.78 -31.98 26.13
CA GLN A 28 -45.35 -31.96 26.47
C GLN A 28 -44.74 -30.55 26.43
N GLN A 29 -45.13 -29.71 25.45
CA GLN A 29 -44.68 -28.31 25.40
C GLN A 29 -45.24 -27.47 26.56
N GLN A 30 -46.49 -27.67 26.99
CA GLN A 30 -47.05 -26.99 28.16
C GLN A 30 -46.38 -27.43 29.48
N GLN A 31 -46.04 -28.71 29.64
CA GLN A 31 -45.29 -29.17 30.82
C GLN A 31 -43.86 -28.60 30.87
N GLN A 32 -43.17 -28.45 29.73
CA GLN A 32 -41.86 -27.79 29.69
C GLN A 32 -41.94 -26.29 30.01
N GLN A 33 -43.00 -25.59 29.61
CA GLN A 33 -43.20 -24.17 29.95
C GLN A 33 -43.53 -23.97 31.45
N GLN A 34 -44.24 -24.90 32.09
CA GLN A 34 -44.54 -24.80 33.53
C GLN A 34 -43.33 -25.09 34.43
N GLN A 35 -42.35 -25.89 33.99
CA GLN A 35 -41.11 -26.12 34.76
C GLN A 35 -40.13 -24.92 34.73
N GLN A 36 -40.32 -23.92 33.86
CA GLN A 36 -39.47 -22.72 33.83
C GLN A 36 -39.85 -21.61 34.84
N HIS A 37 -40.87 -21.82 35.69
CA HIS A 37 -41.45 -20.74 36.52
C HIS A 37 -41.28 -20.87 38.04
N GLN A 38 -40.40 -21.74 38.54
CA GLN A 38 -40.07 -21.80 39.97
C GLN A 38 -38.59 -22.10 40.25
N GLN A 39 -37.76 -21.05 40.41
CA GLN A 39 -36.63 -20.95 41.36
C GLN A 39 -36.01 -19.52 41.35
N PRO A 40 -35.20 -19.10 42.35
CA PRO A 40 -35.42 -17.77 42.96
C PRO A 40 -34.73 -16.59 42.27
N GLN A 41 -35.29 -15.39 42.50
CA GLN A 41 -34.73 -14.11 42.09
C GLN A 41 -33.39 -13.81 42.78
N GLN A 42 -32.28 -14.22 42.17
CA GLN A 42 -30.97 -13.64 42.46
C GLN A 42 -30.71 -12.42 41.58
N GLN A 43 -30.13 -11.38 42.18
CA GLN A 43 -30.00 -10.05 41.58
C GLN A 43 -29.07 -10.09 40.36
N PRO A 44 -29.34 -9.28 39.31
CA PRO A 44 -28.51 -9.29 38.10
C PRO A 44 -27.07 -8.88 38.43
N GLN A 45 -26.11 -9.77 38.13
CA GLN A 45 -24.69 -9.45 38.21
C GLN A 45 -24.41 -8.22 37.34
N ARG A 46 -24.05 -7.12 38.01
CA ARG A 46 -23.66 -5.90 37.33
C ARG A 46 -22.43 -6.19 36.49
N SER A 47 -22.50 -5.89 35.19
CA SER A 47 -21.30 -5.72 34.39
C SER A 47 -20.31 -4.81 35.12
N VAL A 48 -19.05 -5.21 35.19
CA VAL A 48 -17.99 -4.42 35.83
C VAL A 48 -17.80 -3.16 35.01
N LYS A 49 -18.53 -2.11 35.38
CA LYS A 49 -18.38 -0.77 34.81
C LYS A 49 -16.95 -0.33 35.12
N ARG A 50 -16.13 -0.18 34.08
CA ARG A 50 -14.81 0.46 34.18
C ARG A 50 -14.95 1.72 35.07
N PRO A 51 -14.13 1.89 36.12
CA PRO A 51 -14.22 3.06 36.97
C PRO A 51 -14.17 4.32 36.13
N ARG A 52 -15.15 5.22 36.28
CA ARG A 52 -15.11 6.51 35.56
C ARG A 52 -13.86 7.27 36.03
N PRO A 53 -13.00 7.77 35.13
CA PRO A 53 -11.77 8.47 35.52
C PRO A 53 -12.12 9.67 36.42
N VAL A 54 -11.42 9.75 37.55
CA VAL A 54 -11.81 10.64 38.66
C VAL A 54 -11.24 12.03 38.42
N LYS A 55 -12.07 12.91 37.87
CA LYS A 55 -11.70 14.28 37.46
C LYS A 55 -11.56 15.28 38.63
N SER A 56 -11.22 14.84 39.84
CA SER A 56 -11.05 15.73 41.01
C SER A 56 -9.80 15.34 41.80
N CYS A 57 -9.08 16.34 42.33
CA CYS A 57 -7.85 16.09 43.07
C CYS A 57 -8.11 15.29 44.35
N THR A 58 -7.07 14.59 44.83
CA THR A 58 -7.15 13.68 45.98
C THR A 58 -7.63 14.38 47.24
N GLU A 59 -7.18 15.61 47.51
CA GLU A 59 -7.56 16.36 48.72
C GLU A 59 -9.01 16.87 48.66
N CYS A 60 -9.46 17.44 47.55
CA CYS A 60 -10.87 17.81 47.39
C CYS A 60 -11.77 16.58 47.46
N ARG A 61 -11.37 15.45 46.85
CA ARG A 61 -12.11 14.17 46.94
C ARG A 61 -12.19 13.66 48.38
N LYS A 62 -11.07 13.60 49.09
CA LYS A 62 -10.99 13.15 50.50
C LYS A 62 -11.87 14.00 51.42
N ARG A 63 -11.97 15.30 51.13
CA ARG A 63 -12.77 16.27 51.90
C ARG A 63 -14.19 16.49 51.36
N LYS A 64 -14.59 15.79 50.30
CA LYS A 64 -15.88 15.96 49.58
C LYS A 64 -16.16 17.41 49.14
N LEU A 65 -15.12 18.18 48.86
CA LEU A 65 -15.19 19.57 48.39
C LEU A 65 -15.24 19.63 46.85
N ARG A 66 -15.90 20.65 46.30
CA ARG A 66 -15.91 20.91 44.85
C ARG A 66 -14.49 21.25 44.39
N CYS A 67 -14.05 20.61 43.31
CA CYS A 67 -12.75 20.83 42.67
C CYS A 67 -12.97 21.51 41.32
N ASP A 68 -12.33 22.66 41.13
CA ASP A 68 -12.29 23.49 39.91
C ASP A 68 -11.31 22.96 38.84
N ARG A 69 -10.51 21.94 39.19
CA ARG A 69 -9.63 21.14 38.29
C ARG A 69 -8.37 21.84 37.79
N LEU A 70 -8.09 23.06 38.24
CA LEU A 70 -6.78 23.69 38.09
C LEU A 70 -5.71 22.92 38.91
N CYS A 71 -4.43 23.19 38.65
CA CYS A 71 -3.30 22.57 39.35
C CYS A 71 -2.27 23.64 39.78
N PRO A 72 -2.22 24.01 41.08
CA PRO A 72 -3.10 23.59 42.17
C PRO A 72 -4.55 24.09 41.97
N CYS A 73 -5.52 23.36 42.50
CA CYS A 73 -6.93 23.76 42.42
C CYS A 73 -7.22 24.87 43.44
N SER A 74 -8.12 25.81 43.13
CA SER A 74 -8.36 27.02 43.94
C SER A 74 -8.65 26.71 45.40
N GLN A 75 -9.35 25.61 45.67
CA GLN A 75 -9.70 25.21 47.04
C GLN A 75 -8.49 24.62 47.81
N CYS A 76 -7.57 23.94 47.14
CA CYS A 76 -6.30 23.50 47.74
C CYS A 76 -5.34 24.66 47.92
N GLN A 77 -5.30 25.61 46.98
CA GLN A 77 -4.50 26.84 47.08
C GLN A 77 -4.95 27.70 48.27
N LYS A 78 -6.25 28.01 48.39
CA LYS A 78 -6.82 28.78 49.51
C LYS A 78 -6.66 28.12 50.89
N SER A 79 -6.42 26.80 50.93
CA SER A 79 -6.21 26.05 52.18
C SER A 79 -4.76 25.61 52.39
N SER A 80 -3.83 26.11 51.56
CA SER A 80 -2.40 25.80 51.57
C SER A 80 -2.10 24.30 51.61
N ARG A 81 -2.81 23.52 50.77
CA ARG A 81 -2.72 22.05 50.72
C ARG A 81 -2.10 21.54 49.42
N PRO A 82 -1.34 20.42 49.46
CA PRO A 82 -0.79 19.82 48.26
C PRO A 82 -1.89 19.25 47.36
N CYS A 83 -2.18 19.95 46.26
CA CYS A 83 -3.13 19.49 45.25
C CYS A 83 -2.48 18.41 44.39
N LYS A 84 -2.95 17.16 44.47
CA LYS A 84 -2.46 16.05 43.64
C LYS A 84 -3.61 15.38 42.89
N TYR A 85 -3.38 14.99 41.66
CA TYR A 85 -4.25 14.09 40.90
C TYR A 85 -3.54 12.74 40.79
N ALA A 86 -4.30 11.64 40.78
CA ALA A 86 -3.70 10.33 40.52
C ALA A 86 -3.32 10.27 39.03
N PRO A 87 -2.12 9.78 38.66
CA PRO A 87 -1.81 9.48 37.27
C PRO A 87 -2.73 8.34 36.79
N ASP A 88 -3.23 8.45 35.56
CA ASP A 88 -3.99 7.36 34.93
C ASP A 88 -3.06 6.13 34.80
N GLN A 89 -3.54 4.96 35.22
CA GLN A 89 -2.76 3.72 35.13
C GLN A 89 -2.71 3.24 33.67
N ASP A 90 -1.50 3.21 33.11
CA ASP A 90 -1.22 2.50 31.86
C ASP A 90 -1.66 1.04 31.98
N SER A 91 -2.38 0.56 30.96
CA SER A 91 -3.02 -0.76 30.96
C SER A 91 -2.05 -1.86 30.49
N ALA A 92 -0.80 -1.80 30.96
CA ALA A 92 0.27 -2.72 30.63
C ALA A 92 0.94 -3.22 31.93
N ASN A 93 1.21 -4.52 32.00
CA ASN A 93 1.81 -5.24 33.12
C ASN A 93 0.92 -5.48 34.36
N LEU A 94 -0.08 -6.35 34.20
CA LEU A 94 -0.30 -7.44 35.16
C LEU A 94 -0.73 -8.70 34.40
N SER A 95 0.20 -9.65 34.27
CA SER A 95 -0.10 -11.05 33.95
C SER A 95 0.92 -11.92 34.68
N GLU A 96 0.47 -12.57 35.73
CA GLU A 96 0.93 -13.87 36.23
C GLU A 96 -0.16 -14.39 37.17
N GLY A 97 -0.37 -15.71 37.22
CA GLY A 97 -1.65 -16.31 37.63
C GLY A 97 -1.59 -17.29 38.81
N SER A 98 -2.68 -18.05 38.92
CA SER A 98 -2.98 -19.16 39.85
C SER A 98 -3.39 -18.84 41.31
N ASP A 99 -4.71 -18.92 41.50
CA ASP A 99 -5.41 -19.97 42.28
C ASP A 99 -5.39 -20.06 43.83
N ALA A 100 -6.55 -20.55 44.31
CA ALA A 100 -6.86 -21.23 45.57
C ALA A 100 -7.17 -20.40 46.84
N GLU A 101 -7.88 -21.06 47.76
CA GLU A 101 -8.80 -20.45 48.74
C GLU A 101 -8.24 -20.20 50.15
N ALA A 102 -8.98 -19.35 50.86
CA ALA A 102 -9.32 -19.36 52.30
C ALA A 102 -8.23 -19.56 53.38
N ALA A 103 -8.25 -18.66 54.36
CA ALA A 103 -7.50 -18.76 55.61
C ALA A 103 -8.43 -18.99 56.81
N GLU A 104 -7.92 -19.63 57.86
CA GLU A 104 -8.43 -19.57 59.24
C GLU A 104 -7.31 -19.01 60.17
N PRO A 105 -7.64 -18.45 61.36
CA PRO A 105 -6.87 -17.35 61.94
C PRO A 105 -5.90 -17.72 63.09
N GLY A 106 -4.81 -16.93 63.25
CA GLY A 106 -3.83 -17.16 64.33
C GLY A 106 -2.77 -16.08 64.63
N ARG A 107 -3.16 -14.96 65.24
CA ARG A 107 -2.31 -14.08 66.10
C ARG A 107 -1.13 -13.30 65.41
N PRO A 108 -0.40 -12.35 66.09
CA PRO A 108 -0.75 -10.93 65.90
C PRO A 108 0.37 -9.91 65.52
N ALA A 109 -0.05 -8.88 64.78
CA ALA A 109 0.27 -7.43 64.88
C ALA A 109 1.72 -6.84 64.93
N LYS A 110 2.09 -6.15 63.81
CA LYS A 110 2.94 -4.93 63.67
C LYS A 110 4.47 -5.13 63.95
N ARG A 111 5.42 -4.47 63.25
CA ARG A 111 5.45 -3.08 62.72
C ARG A 111 6.64 -2.84 61.73
N ASN A 112 6.39 -2.06 60.66
CA ASN A 112 7.32 -1.24 59.82
C ASN A 112 8.55 -1.81 59.06
N TYR A 113 8.62 -1.47 57.75
CA TYR A 113 9.73 -0.89 56.94
C TYR A 113 11.22 -1.09 57.35
N SER A 114 12.21 -1.29 56.45
CA SER A 114 12.39 -0.76 55.07
C SER A 114 13.44 -1.54 54.21
N HIS A 115 13.62 -1.12 52.95
CA HIS A 115 14.48 -1.64 51.88
C HIS A 115 16.02 -1.62 52.09
N SER A 116 16.71 -2.34 51.17
CA SER A 116 18.09 -2.14 50.61
C SER A 116 19.13 -3.20 51.03
N THR A 117 20.05 -3.74 50.18
CA THR A 117 20.20 -3.86 48.70
C THR A 117 21.16 -5.06 48.42
N LEU A 118 21.17 -5.61 47.19
CA LEU A 118 22.09 -6.67 46.74
C LEU A 118 23.60 -6.27 46.73
N PRO A 119 24.52 -7.23 46.94
CA PRO A 119 25.95 -7.10 46.64
C PRO A 119 26.35 -7.74 45.29
N GLY A 120 27.58 -7.49 44.83
CA GLY A 120 28.19 -8.16 43.67
C GLY A 120 29.70 -8.39 43.82
N LEU A 121 30.27 -9.22 42.92
CA LEU A 121 31.71 -9.45 42.68
C LEU A 121 31.97 -9.22 41.17
N GLY A 122 33.16 -8.87 40.67
CA GLY A 122 34.45 -8.55 41.30
C GLY A 122 35.61 -8.56 40.27
N SER A 123 36.82 -8.13 40.67
CA SER A 123 38.12 -8.18 39.93
C SER A 123 38.37 -7.15 38.81
N THR A 124 39.57 -6.56 38.59
CA THR A 124 40.82 -6.32 39.37
C THR A 124 41.76 -5.40 38.56
N TYR A 125 42.52 -4.49 39.20
CA TYR A 125 44.00 -4.34 39.12
C TYR A 125 44.51 -2.93 39.50
N SER A 126 45.52 -2.87 40.41
CA SER A 126 46.55 -1.83 40.61
C SER A 126 46.13 -0.36 40.89
N ASP A 127 46.96 0.57 41.38
CA ASP A 127 47.86 0.64 42.56
C ASP A 127 48.14 2.18 42.77
N ALA A 128 48.56 2.79 43.88
CA ALA A 128 49.07 2.36 45.19
C ALA A 128 48.73 3.44 46.27
N GLY A 129 49.48 3.50 47.39
CA GLY A 129 49.85 4.81 47.98
C GLY A 129 49.14 5.37 49.23
N ALA A 130 49.22 4.64 50.36
CA ALA A 130 49.44 5.15 51.73
C ALA A 130 48.44 6.10 52.48
N ALA A 131 48.40 5.84 53.81
CA ALA A 131 48.07 6.72 54.95
C ALA A 131 46.60 7.06 55.31
N ARG A 132 46.18 6.54 56.48
CA ARG A 132 45.00 6.98 57.27
C ARG A 132 45.30 8.32 57.99
N PRO A 133 44.28 9.11 58.39
CA PRO A 133 43.73 8.91 59.75
C PRO A 133 42.19 9.05 59.91
N THR A 134 41.77 8.65 61.11
CA THR A 134 40.46 8.56 61.76
C THR A 134 39.44 9.70 61.64
N LYS A 135 38.16 9.29 61.57
CA LYS A 135 36.95 9.85 62.23
C LYS A 135 36.99 11.31 62.74
N ALA A 136 36.06 12.14 62.23
CA ALA A 136 34.87 12.62 62.98
C ALA A 136 34.02 13.59 62.14
N GLY A 137 32.72 13.72 62.46
CA GLY A 137 32.00 14.99 62.36
C GLY A 137 31.23 15.30 61.06
N ASP A 138 29.90 15.36 61.24
CA ASP A 138 28.95 16.28 60.61
C ASP A 138 28.56 16.23 59.13
N SER A 139 27.31 16.67 58.97
CA SER A 139 26.49 16.62 57.76
C SER A 139 26.79 17.75 56.78
N THR A 140 26.86 17.41 55.50
CA THR A 140 26.41 18.29 54.43
C THR A 140 25.54 17.48 53.46
N SER A 141 24.22 17.52 53.69
CA SER A 141 23.26 17.23 52.63
C SER A 141 23.47 18.25 51.51
N LEU A 142 23.72 17.81 50.28
CA LEU A 142 23.71 18.71 49.12
C LEU A 142 22.39 19.50 49.11
N PRO A 143 22.41 20.81 48.77
CA PRO A 143 21.20 21.62 48.78
C PRO A 143 20.11 20.97 47.91
N LEU A 144 18.85 21.06 48.35
CA LEU A 144 17.69 20.52 47.61
C LEU A 144 17.68 20.95 46.14
N LEU A 145 18.20 22.15 45.85
CA LEU A 145 18.32 22.71 44.51
C LEU A 145 19.27 21.91 43.60
N GLU A 146 20.33 21.35 44.15
CA GLU A 146 21.35 20.56 43.45
C GLU A 146 20.90 19.10 43.25
N GLU A 147 20.20 18.52 44.23
CA GLU A 147 19.50 17.25 44.01
C GLU A 147 18.40 17.39 42.94
N LEU A 148 17.65 18.50 42.94
CA LEU A 148 16.65 18.82 41.93
C LEU A 148 17.25 19.09 40.55
N SER A 149 18.42 19.75 40.45
CA SER A 149 19.09 19.98 39.16
C SER A 149 19.55 18.67 38.53
N ILE A 150 20.18 17.77 39.29
CA ILE A 150 20.57 16.43 38.83
C ILE A 150 19.33 15.60 38.42
N ARG A 151 18.19 15.81 39.09
CA ARG A 151 16.92 15.15 38.74
C ARG A 151 16.28 15.73 37.48
N MET A 152 16.36 17.05 37.28
CA MET A 152 15.96 17.71 36.04
C MET A 152 16.83 17.23 34.88
N GLU A 153 18.14 17.23 35.01
CA GLU A 153 19.08 16.82 33.96
C GLU A 153 18.84 15.35 33.53
N ARG A 154 18.53 14.47 34.50
CA ARG A 154 18.12 13.06 34.21
C ARG A 154 16.76 12.96 33.52
N LEU A 155 15.79 13.82 33.89
CA LEU A 155 14.49 13.86 33.23
C LEU A 155 14.57 14.47 31.83
N GLU A 156 15.37 15.51 31.63
CA GLU A 156 15.67 16.10 30.32
C GLU A 156 16.33 15.06 29.42
N LYS A 157 17.37 14.34 29.89
CA LYS A 157 17.95 13.20 29.16
C LYS A 157 16.94 12.10 28.82
N GLN A 158 15.93 11.86 29.66
CA GLN A 158 14.87 10.87 29.37
C GLN A 158 13.77 11.40 28.43
N VAL A 159 13.50 12.71 28.42
CA VAL A 159 12.53 13.36 27.52
C VAL A 159 13.13 13.59 26.13
N LEU A 160 14.42 13.97 26.04
CA LEU A 160 15.19 14.11 24.80
C LEU A 160 15.29 12.79 24.01
N VAL A 161 15.23 11.63 24.68
CA VAL A 161 15.18 10.31 24.03
C VAL A 161 13.82 10.01 23.36
N ARG A 162 12.75 10.77 23.64
CA ARG A 162 11.40 10.53 23.07
C ARG A 162 10.90 11.56 22.05
N SER A 163 11.68 12.60 21.75
CA SER A 163 11.49 13.46 20.58
C SER A 163 12.85 13.87 20.04
N PRO A 164 13.17 13.70 18.74
CA PRO A 164 14.43 14.18 18.19
C PRO A 164 14.43 15.72 18.13
N SER A 165 14.76 16.36 19.25
CA SER A 165 14.99 17.80 19.31
C SER A 165 16.25 18.15 18.52
N ARG A 166 16.16 19.22 17.73
CA ARG A 166 17.05 19.56 16.60
C ARG A 166 18.46 20.06 16.99
N ALA A 167 18.98 19.70 18.16
CA ALA A 167 20.09 20.39 18.83
C ALA A 167 21.29 19.52 19.27
N GLU A 168 21.16 18.19 19.45
CA GLU A 168 22.22 17.36 20.06
C GLU A 168 22.58 16.10 19.24
N LEU A 169 22.78 16.26 17.93
CA LEU A 169 23.51 15.32 17.10
C LEU A 169 24.66 16.08 16.42
N GLY A 170 25.82 15.42 16.27
CA GLY A 170 27.08 16.05 15.85
C GLY A 170 26.94 16.90 14.58
N GLY A 171 27.79 17.94 14.48
CA GLY A 171 27.63 19.14 13.64
C GLY A 171 27.61 19.01 12.11
N GLY A 172 27.16 17.89 11.55
CA GLY A 172 26.72 17.81 10.16
C GLY A 172 25.40 18.57 9.97
N ARG A 173 25.31 19.40 8.93
CA ARG A 173 24.03 20.02 8.51
C ARG A 173 22.99 18.93 8.25
N ILE A 174 21.74 19.20 8.60
CA ILE A 174 20.62 18.36 8.13
C ILE A 174 20.59 18.48 6.61
N VAL A 175 20.64 17.33 5.93
CA VAL A 175 20.47 17.22 4.48
C VAL A 175 18.97 17.34 4.19
N ALA A 176 18.46 18.55 4.37
CA ALA A 176 17.04 18.84 4.33
C ALA A 176 16.58 18.97 2.88
N ALA A 177 15.95 17.92 2.35
CA ALA A 177 15.12 18.07 1.16
C ALA A 177 13.98 19.08 1.47
N PRO A 178 13.68 20.04 0.57
CA PRO A 178 12.62 21.02 0.80
C PRO A 178 11.22 20.39 0.97
N PRO A 179 10.39 20.87 1.93
CA PRO A 179 9.09 20.29 2.27
C PRO A 179 8.15 20.06 1.08
N GLU A 180 8.24 20.95 0.07
CA GLU A 180 7.46 20.96 -1.17
C GLU A 180 7.57 19.65 -1.95
N THR A 181 8.70 18.94 -1.82
CA THR A 181 8.96 17.65 -2.49
C THR A 181 8.51 16.42 -1.70
N ILE A 182 8.43 16.50 -0.37
CA ILE A 182 8.42 15.30 0.47
C ILE A 182 6.99 14.84 0.80
N ARG A 183 6.10 15.77 1.19
CA ARG A 183 4.79 15.42 1.76
C ARG A 183 3.73 16.48 1.43
N GLY A 184 2.52 16.04 1.11
CA GLY A 184 1.33 16.87 0.99
C GLY A 184 0.21 16.36 1.89
N LEU A 185 -0.54 17.28 2.51
CA LEU A 185 -1.74 16.95 3.28
C LEU A 185 -2.90 17.80 2.75
N THR A 186 -3.84 17.18 2.03
CA THR A 186 -5.09 17.86 1.66
C THR A 186 -5.99 17.91 2.89
N VAL A 187 -6.48 19.10 3.23
CA VAL A 187 -7.34 19.37 4.37
C VAL A 187 -8.66 19.96 3.84
N LYS A 188 -9.78 19.23 4.01
CA LYS A 188 -11.12 19.64 3.55
C LYS A 188 -12.10 19.75 4.72
N ARG A 189 -13.17 20.55 4.52
CA ARG A 189 -14.30 20.74 5.46
C ARG A 189 -13.85 21.15 6.87
N GLY A 190 -13.15 22.28 7.01
CA GLY A 190 -12.72 22.78 8.32
C GLY A 190 -11.87 21.77 9.10
N ALA A 191 -10.90 21.15 8.42
CA ALA A 191 -10.03 20.09 8.93
C ALA A 191 -10.69 18.76 9.37
N LEU A 192 -12.00 18.56 9.17
CA LEU A 192 -12.67 17.28 9.46
C LEU A 192 -12.35 16.15 8.47
N ARG A 193 -11.71 16.45 7.33
CA ARG A 193 -11.28 15.46 6.34
C ARG A 193 -9.86 15.74 5.90
N THR A 194 -8.92 14.89 6.29
CA THR A 194 -7.53 14.94 5.83
C THR A 194 -7.23 13.78 4.87
N ARG A 195 -6.30 14.00 3.94
CA ARG A 195 -5.70 12.94 3.12
C ARG A 195 -4.22 13.23 2.93
N TYR A 196 -3.40 12.26 3.31
CA TYR A 196 -1.96 12.29 3.11
C TYR A 196 -1.58 11.86 1.68
N PHE A 197 -0.56 12.51 1.15
CA PHE A 197 0.13 12.18 -0.09
C PHE A 197 1.63 12.31 0.18
N GLY A 198 2.43 11.30 -0.12
CA GLY A 198 3.89 11.42 -0.04
C GLY A 198 4.52 11.85 -1.36
N GLN A 199 5.83 12.03 -1.33
CA GLN A 199 6.68 12.52 -2.41
C GLN A 199 6.40 11.91 -3.79
N ASN A 200 6.02 10.64 -3.87
CA ASN A 200 5.74 9.92 -5.12
C ASN A 200 4.30 10.16 -5.65
N ASP A 201 3.53 11.11 -5.14
CA ASP A 201 2.25 11.46 -5.74
C ASP A 201 2.42 12.50 -6.87
N PRO A 202 1.78 12.32 -8.05
CA PRO A 202 1.77 13.32 -9.11
C PRO A 202 1.23 14.69 -8.68
N ARG A 203 0.39 14.72 -7.64
CA ARG A 203 0.03 15.97 -6.94
C ARG A 203 1.29 16.63 -6.41
N VAL A 204 1.96 16.05 -5.41
CA VAL A 204 3.12 16.65 -4.72
C VAL A 204 4.18 17.19 -5.70
N LEU A 205 4.40 16.53 -6.85
CA LEU A 205 5.28 17.04 -7.91
C LEU A 205 4.92 18.41 -8.49
N LEU A 206 3.63 18.73 -8.66
CA LEU A 206 3.19 20.01 -9.19
C LEU A 206 3.58 21.20 -8.30
N ASN A 207 3.93 20.96 -7.04
CA ASN A 207 4.51 22.01 -6.19
C ASN A 207 5.74 22.66 -6.83
N LEU A 208 6.48 21.93 -7.68
CA LEU A 208 7.71 22.38 -8.34
C LEU A 208 7.48 23.19 -9.63
N PHE A 209 6.23 23.36 -10.07
CA PHE A 209 5.87 24.00 -11.33
C PHE A 209 4.89 25.17 -11.11
N ASP A 210 5.40 26.29 -10.60
CA ASP A 210 4.61 27.50 -10.33
C ASP A 210 3.86 28.02 -11.56
N ASP A 211 4.53 28.11 -12.70
CA ASP A 211 3.95 28.53 -13.98
C ASP A 211 2.74 27.65 -14.37
N ALA A 212 2.85 26.33 -14.18
CA ALA A 212 1.77 25.39 -14.45
C ALA A 212 0.62 25.54 -13.45
N LYS A 213 0.91 25.63 -12.14
CA LYS A 213 -0.09 25.86 -11.09
C LYS A 213 -0.86 27.17 -11.34
N ALA A 214 -0.15 28.24 -11.68
CA ALA A 214 -0.73 29.54 -12.00
C ALA A 214 -1.62 29.46 -13.25
N TYR A 215 -1.13 28.87 -14.35
CA TYR A 215 -1.91 28.68 -15.57
C TYR A 215 -3.20 27.89 -15.32
N VAL A 216 -3.12 26.79 -14.57
CA VAL A 216 -4.30 25.98 -14.18
C VAL A 216 -5.27 26.82 -13.36
N ALA A 217 -4.80 27.52 -12.31
CA ALA A 217 -5.68 28.30 -11.44
C ALA A 217 -6.47 29.39 -12.20
N HIS A 218 -5.86 30.06 -13.18
CA HIS A 218 -6.53 31.09 -13.99
C HIS A 218 -7.50 30.54 -15.04
N ASN A 219 -7.26 29.31 -15.55
CA ASN A 219 -8.02 28.74 -16.67
C ASN A 219 -8.94 27.57 -16.28
N PHE A 220 -8.94 27.11 -15.03
CA PHE A 220 -9.66 25.91 -14.59
C PHE A 220 -11.16 25.89 -14.92
N GLN A 221 -11.82 27.06 -14.91
CA GLN A 221 -13.25 27.22 -15.21
C GLN A 221 -13.52 27.58 -16.69
N ARG A 222 -12.52 27.46 -17.57
CA ARG A 222 -12.59 27.83 -18.99
C ARG A 222 -12.30 26.60 -19.86
N GLU A 223 -12.67 26.67 -21.13
CA GLU A 223 -12.23 25.68 -22.11
C GLU A 223 -10.70 25.74 -22.28
N PRO A 224 -10.00 24.60 -22.46
CA PRO A 224 -10.54 23.23 -22.58
C PRO A 224 -10.75 22.47 -21.25
N PHE A 225 -10.48 23.07 -20.08
CA PHE A 225 -10.56 22.37 -18.79
C PHE A 225 -11.97 21.85 -18.46
N THR A 226 -13.00 22.62 -18.79
CA THR A 226 -14.41 22.22 -18.65
C THR A 226 -14.78 21.01 -19.53
N SER A 227 -14.25 20.94 -20.76
CA SER A 227 -14.39 19.76 -21.63
C SER A 227 -13.64 18.54 -21.09
N PHE A 228 -12.41 18.71 -20.58
CA PHE A 228 -11.67 17.63 -19.92
C PHE A 228 -12.38 17.12 -18.66
N GLU A 229 -13.02 18.01 -17.89
CA GLU A 229 -13.83 17.64 -16.72
C GLU A 229 -15.02 16.75 -17.13
N ALA A 230 -15.75 17.15 -18.18
CA ALA A 230 -16.88 16.38 -18.70
C ALA A 230 -16.43 15.00 -19.19
N LEU A 231 -15.30 14.91 -19.89
CA LEU A 231 -14.70 13.65 -20.34
C LEU A 231 -14.27 12.78 -19.14
N HIS A 232 -13.58 13.36 -18.15
CA HIS A 232 -13.17 12.65 -16.93
C HIS A 232 -14.38 12.08 -16.18
N LYS A 233 -15.43 12.89 -15.97
CA LYS A 233 -16.68 12.46 -15.31
C LYS A 233 -17.36 11.31 -16.08
N HIS A 234 -17.41 11.38 -17.41
CA HIS A 234 -17.99 10.32 -18.24
C HIS A 234 -17.21 9.00 -18.10
N LEU A 235 -15.90 9.02 -18.35
CA LEU A 235 -15.05 7.82 -18.30
C LEU A 235 -14.99 7.21 -16.90
N ARG A 236 -14.94 8.04 -15.85
CA ARG A 236 -15.03 7.60 -14.45
C ARG A 236 -16.40 7.00 -14.11
N GLY A 237 -17.47 7.52 -14.69
CA GLY A 237 -18.82 6.96 -14.58
C GLY A 237 -18.91 5.56 -15.19
N GLU A 238 -18.41 5.37 -16.42
CA GLU A 238 -18.34 4.06 -17.06
C GLU A 238 -17.45 3.08 -16.27
N LEU A 239 -16.26 3.52 -15.84
CA LEU A 239 -15.39 2.69 -14.98
C LEU A 239 -16.10 2.29 -13.68
N THR A 240 -16.87 3.19 -13.05
CA THR A 240 -17.60 2.87 -11.82
C THR A 240 -18.66 1.79 -12.06
N LYS A 241 -19.39 1.85 -13.17
CA LYS A 241 -20.36 0.79 -13.57
C LYS A 241 -19.66 -0.54 -13.83
N SER A 242 -18.52 -0.53 -14.51
CA SER A 242 -17.67 -1.71 -14.73
C SER A 242 -17.10 -2.29 -13.43
N LEU A 243 -16.77 -1.46 -12.44
CA LEU A 243 -16.27 -1.90 -11.14
C LEU A 243 -17.36 -2.36 -10.17
N THR A 244 -18.64 -2.24 -10.53
CA THR A 244 -19.76 -2.65 -9.66
C THR A 244 -19.99 -4.16 -9.77
N PRO A 245 -19.99 -4.93 -8.66
CA PRO A 245 -20.29 -6.36 -8.69
C PRO A 245 -21.72 -6.66 -9.17
N ILE A 246 -21.93 -7.79 -9.84
CA ILE A 246 -23.24 -8.20 -10.34
C ILE A 246 -24.09 -8.74 -9.17
N THR A 247 -25.08 -7.95 -8.76
CA THR A 247 -25.98 -8.21 -7.63
C THR A 247 -26.68 -9.57 -7.68
N VAL A 248 -27.08 -10.03 -8.87
CA VAL A 248 -27.71 -11.35 -9.10
C VAL A 248 -26.86 -12.51 -8.55
N PHE A 249 -25.53 -12.38 -8.52
CA PHE A 249 -24.65 -13.35 -7.88
C PHE A 249 -24.31 -12.95 -6.44
N VAL A 250 -23.96 -11.69 -6.18
CA VAL A 250 -23.48 -11.26 -4.85
C VAL A 250 -24.56 -11.35 -3.78
N ASP A 251 -25.79 -10.95 -4.09
CA ASP A 251 -26.91 -10.86 -3.15
C ASP A 251 -27.81 -12.11 -3.16
N SER A 252 -27.46 -13.12 -3.96
CA SER A 252 -28.21 -14.38 -4.05
C SER A 252 -28.05 -15.25 -2.81
N MET A 253 -29.17 -15.82 -2.35
CA MET A 253 -29.26 -16.77 -1.22
C MET A 253 -28.65 -18.15 -1.53
N MET A 254 -28.18 -18.39 -2.75
CA MET A 254 -27.57 -19.67 -3.13
C MET A 254 -26.25 -19.93 -2.38
N PRO A 255 -25.85 -21.20 -2.15
CA PRO A 255 -24.56 -21.52 -1.55
C PRO A 255 -23.40 -20.86 -2.29
N ILE A 256 -22.44 -20.28 -1.54
CA ILE A 256 -21.36 -19.46 -2.13
C ILE A 256 -20.55 -20.21 -3.18
N HIS A 257 -20.26 -21.49 -2.96
CA HIS A 257 -19.60 -22.36 -3.93
C HIS A 257 -20.37 -22.44 -5.26
N LYS A 258 -21.69 -22.63 -5.23
CA LYS A 258 -22.51 -22.68 -6.44
C LYS A 258 -22.46 -21.34 -7.19
N ARG A 259 -22.56 -20.23 -6.47
CA ARG A 259 -22.46 -18.88 -7.06
C ARG A 259 -21.11 -18.59 -7.73
N MET A 260 -20.02 -19.15 -7.19
CA MET A 260 -18.71 -19.12 -7.83
C MET A 260 -18.68 -19.96 -9.11
N THR A 261 -19.22 -21.19 -9.07
CA THR A 261 -19.35 -22.05 -10.25
C THR A 261 -20.16 -21.38 -11.37
N ASP A 262 -21.29 -20.75 -11.02
CA ASP A 262 -22.21 -20.09 -11.97
C ASP A 262 -21.60 -18.85 -12.70
N ILE A 263 -20.42 -18.37 -12.26
CA ILE A 263 -19.68 -17.31 -12.96
C ILE A 263 -18.39 -17.78 -13.64
N LEU A 264 -18.06 -19.08 -13.60
CA LEU A 264 -16.93 -19.62 -14.37
C LEU A 264 -17.25 -19.58 -15.88
N PRO A 265 -16.28 -19.19 -16.74
CA PRO A 265 -16.42 -19.37 -18.17
C PRO A 265 -16.24 -20.85 -18.54
N LYS A 266 -16.41 -21.18 -19.83
CA LYS A 266 -16.20 -22.55 -20.34
C LYS A 266 -14.77 -23.02 -20.07
N ARG A 267 -14.58 -24.32 -19.81
CA ARG A 267 -13.26 -24.93 -19.52
C ARG A 267 -12.13 -24.45 -20.43
N ALA A 268 -12.32 -24.43 -21.75
CA ALA A 268 -11.29 -23.96 -22.71
C ALA A 268 -10.81 -22.51 -22.47
N VAL A 269 -11.67 -21.64 -21.92
CA VAL A 269 -11.30 -20.29 -21.50
C VAL A 269 -10.56 -20.32 -20.17
N CYS A 270 -10.98 -21.16 -19.22
CA CYS A 270 -10.25 -21.40 -17.98
C CYS A 270 -8.84 -21.96 -18.23
N ASP A 271 -8.68 -22.88 -19.19
CA ASP A 271 -7.39 -23.47 -19.57
C ASP A 271 -6.44 -22.39 -20.10
N ARG A 272 -6.92 -21.51 -21.00
CA ARG A 272 -6.15 -20.38 -21.54
C ARG A 272 -5.75 -19.37 -20.46
N LEU A 273 -6.71 -18.98 -19.61
CA LEU A 273 -6.48 -18.04 -18.52
C LEU A 273 -5.54 -18.60 -17.44
N LEU A 274 -5.61 -19.89 -17.15
CA LEU A 274 -4.67 -20.57 -16.26
C LEU A 274 -3.25 -20.53 -16.83
N ALA A 275 -3.08 -20.88 -18.11
CA ALA A 275 -1.78 -20.78 -18.78
C ALA A 275 -1.23 -19.33 -18.77
N ALA A 276 -2.08 -18.34 -19.04
CA ALA A 276 -1.71 -16.92 -18.99
C ALA A 276 -1.29 -16.46 -17.59
N TYR A 277 -1.97 -16.91 -16.53
CA TYR A 277 -1.55 -16.63 -15.14
C TYR A 277 -0.19 -17.25 -14.82
N LEU A 278 0.02 -18.51 -15.22
CA LEU A 278 1.25 -19.25 -14.95
C LEU A 278 2.47 -18.66 -15.68
N ASP A 279 2.32 -18.14 -16.90
CA ASP A 279 3.42 -17.51 -17.65
C ASP A 279 3.74 -16.06 -17.20
N THR A 280 2.84 -15.41 -16.44
CA THR A 280 2.96 -13.97 -16.11
C THR A 280 3.03 -13.65 -14.62
N SER A 281 2.06 -14.09 -13.83
CA SER A 281 1.91 -13.69 -12.43
C SER A 281 2.57 -14.72 -11.51
N GLU A 282 2.42 -16.01 -11.82
CA GLU A 282 2.99 -17.07 -11.00
C GLU A 282 4.52 -17.12 -11.07
N THR A 283 5.15 -16.66 -12.17
CA THR A 283 6.62 -16.52 -12.30
C THR A 283 7.20 -15.49 -11.32
N GLN A 284 6.43 -14.46 -10.98
CA GLN A 284 6.83 -13.40 -10.05
C GLN A 284 6.45 -13.75 -8.61
N PHE A 285 5.19 -14.12 -8.37
CA PHE A 285 4.64 -14.20 -7.02
C PHE A 285 4.73 -15.58 -6.37
N ARG A 286 5.03 -16.68 -7.10
CA ARG A 286 5.23 -18.04 -6.55
C ARG A 286 4.24 -18.42 -5.40
N ILE A 287 2.95 -18.09 -5.56
CA ILE A 287 1.92 -18.28 -4.53
C ILE A 287 1.50 -19.73 -4.45
N LEU A 288 1.44 -20.40 -5.60
CA LEU A 288 0.93 -21.75 -5.78
C LEU A 288 2.07 -22.71 -6.14
N HIS A 289 1.90 -23.99 -5.82
CA HIS A 289 2.78 -25.02 -6.36
C HIS A 289 2.21 -25.49 -7.70
N THR A 290 2.86 -25.16 -8.81
CA THR A 290 2.26 -25.30 -10.16
C THR A 290 1.75 -26.72 -10.46
N PRO A 291 2.52 -27.80 -10.28
CA PRO A 291 2.07 -29.17 -10.51
C PRO A 291 0.85 -29.55 -9.67
N THR A 292 0.88 -29.27 -8.36
CA THR A 292 -0.23 -29.61 -7.45
C THR A 292 -1.51 -28.88 -7.80
N PHE A 293 -1.41 -27.60 -8.18
CA PHE A 293 -2.57 -26.80 -8.56
C PHE A 293 -3.18 -27.23 -9.91
N VAL A 294 -2.33 -27.55 -10.90
CA VAL A 294 -2.78 -28.07 -12.21
C VAL A 294 -3.44 -29.44 -12.06
N GLU A 295 -2.94 -30.30 -11.16
CA GLU A 295 -3.57 -31.59 -10.87
C GLU A 295 -4.96 -31.42 -10.24
N GLN A 296 -5.09 -30.58 -9.21
CA GLN A 296 -6.40 -30.23 -8.61
C GLN A 296 -7.38 -29.65 -9.64
N TYR A 297 -6.88 -28.81 -10.56
CA TYR A 297 -7.65 -28.26 -11.67
C TYR A 297 -8.15 -29.34 -12.65
N ASN A 298 -7.30 -30.30 -13.02
CA ASN A 298 -7.71 -31.41 -13.87
C ASN A 298 -8.76 -32.30 -13.19
N GLN A 299 -8.57 -32.60 -11.91
CA GLN A 299 -9.51 -33.38 -11.10
C GLN A 299 -10.88 -32.67 -10.95
N TYR A 300 -10.90 -31.35 -10.73
CA TYR A 300 -12.13 -30.56 -10.68
C TYR A 300 -12.98 -30.74 -11.95
N TRP A 301 -12.35 -30.64 -13.13
CA TRP A 301 -13.05 -30.82 -14.41
C TRP A 301 -13.41 -32.28 -14.76
N GLN A 302 -12.86 -33.26 -14.05
CA GLN A 302 -13.30 -34.66 -14.09
C GLN A 302 -14.52 -34.92 -13.19
N GLY A 303 -14.94 -33.95 -12.37
CA GLY A 303 -16.02 -34.08 -11.40
C GLY A 303 -15.59 -34.67 -10.06
N ASN A 304 -14.29 -34.82 -9.81
CA ASN A 304 -13.78 -35.29 -8.52
C ASN A 304 -13.93 -34.20 -7.46
N PRO A 305 -14.30 -34.54 -6.21
CA PRO A 305 -14.41 -33.57 -5.13
C PRO A 305 -13.04 -32.93 -4.84
N GLN A 306 -13.03 -31.61 -4.62
CA GLN A 306 -11.84 -30.83 -4.27
C GLN A 306 -12.04 -30.14 -2.91
N ALA A 307 -10.94 -29.71 -2.30
CA ALA A 307 -10.99 -28.93 -1.06
C ALA A 307 -11.72 -27.58 -1.27
N GLU A 308 -12.42 -27.09 -0.24
CA GLU A 308 -13.27 -25.89 -0.35
C GLU A 308 -12.51 -24.63 -0.81
N HIS A 309 -11.20 -24.55 -0.54
CA HIS A 309 -10.34 -23.45 -0.97
C HIS A 309 -9.98 -23.46 -2.46
N PHE A 310 -10.12 -24.60 -3.16
CA PHE A 310 -9.65 -24.73 -4.53
C PHE A 310 -10.42 -23.80 -5.50
N LEU A 311 -11.75 -23.78 -5.40
CA LEU A 311 -12.59 -22.93 -6.26
C LEU A 311 -12.28 -21.43 -6.11
N PRO A 312 -12.16 -20.84 -4.89
CA PRO A 312 -11.74 -19.45 -4.76
C PRO A 312 -10.28 -19.19 -5.19
N GLN A 313 -9.35 -20.16 -5.06
CA GLN A 313 -8.00 -20.04 -5.65
C GLN A 313 -8.08 -19.95 -7.18
N MET A 314 -8.76 -20.91 -7.83
CA MET A 314 -8.98 -20.92 -9.28
C MET A 314 -9.67 -19.65 -9.77
N LEU A 315 -10.77 -19.24 -9.12
CA LEU A 315 -11.49 -18.03 -9.50
C LEU A 315 -10.63 -16.76 -9.36
N SER A 316 -9.72 -16.71 -8.39
CA SER A 316 -8.75 -15.60 -8.24
C SER A 316 -7.69 -15.62 -9.35
N VAL A 317 -7.12 -16.78 -9.66
CA VAL A 317 -6.17 -17.01 -10.77
C VAL A 317 -6.76 -16.54 -12.10
N LEU A 318 -7.99 -16.99 -12.40
CA LEU A 318 -8.72 -16.60 -13.61
C LEU A 318 -9.04 -15.10 -13.64
N ALA A 319 -9.34 -14.48 -12.49
CA ALA A 319 -9.58 -13.04 -12.40
C ALA A 319 -8.31 -12.21 -12.66
N VAL A 320 -7.14 -12.62 -12.14
CA VAL A 320 -5.85 -11.98 -12.44
C VAL A 320 -5.54 -12.06 -13.94
N ALA A 321 -5.61 -13.26 -14.53
CA ALA A 321 -5.37 -13.46 -15.96
C ALA A 321 -6.36 -12.69 -16.85
N SER A 322 -7.63 -12.60 -16.44
CA SER A 322 -8.67 -11.91 -17.22
C SER A 322 -8.33 -10.44 -17.47
N ARG A 323 -7.51 -9.80 -16.62
CA ARG A 323 -7.04 -8.43 -16.83
C ARG A 323 -6.13 -8.29 -18.05
N PHE A 324 -5.33 -9.31 -18.38
CA PHE A 324 -4.29 -9.24 -19.39
C PHE A 324 -4.62 -10.01 -20.67
N ASP A 325 -5.37 -11.10 -20.60
CA ASP A 325 -5.64 -11.99 -21.74
C ASP A 325 -6.97 -11.69 -22.49
N THR A 326 -7.91 -10.98 -21.86
CA THR A 326 -9.28 -10.83 -22.41
C THR A 326 -9.55 -9.44 -22.96
N LYS A 327 -10.39 -9.33 -24.01
CA LYS A 327 -10.84 -8.05 -24.60
C LYS A 327 -11.58 -7.17 -23.58
N SER A 328 -12.46 -7.79 -22.78
CA SER A 328 -13.14 -7.13 -21.66
C SER A 328 -12.18 -6.61 -20.57
N ARG A 329 -10.93 -7.09 -20.57
CA ARG A 329 -9.91 -6.92 -19.52
C ARG A 329 -10.49 -7.17 -18.12
N GLY A 330 -11.45 -8.09 -18.01
CA GLY A 330 -12.17 -8.48 -16.78
C GLY A 330 -13.20 -7.47 -16.23
N LEU A 331 -13.60 -6.46 -17.01
CA LEU A 331 -14.42 -5.31 -16.57
C LEU A 331 -15.80 -5.16 -17.23
N VAL A 332 -16.19 -6.05 -18.16
CA VAL A 332 -17.45 -5.93 -18.92
C VAL A 332 -18.41 -7.07 -18.58
N HIS A 333 -19.59 -6.72 -18.05
CA HIS A 333 -20.62 -7.67 -17.60
C HIS A 333 -21.15 -8.60 -18.69
N GLN A 334 -21.20 -8.11 -19.93
CA GLN A 334 -21.82 -8.80 -21.07
C GLN A 334 -20.87 -9.82 -21.73
N GLU A 335 -19.56 -9.73 -21.49
CA GLU A 335 -18.53 -10.54 -22.17
C GLU A 335 -17.98 -11.69 -21.29
N ARG A 336 -18.72 -12.11 -20.25
CA ARG A 336 -18.36 -13.26 -19.38
C ARG A 336 -18.14 -14.60 -20.11
N VAL A 337 -18.44 -14.67 -21.40
CA VAL A 337 -18.12 -15.80 -22.27
C VAL A 337 -16.61 -15.92 -22.52
N GLU A 338 -15.89 -14.79 -22.58
CA GLU A 338 -14.44 -14.75 -22.87
C GLU A 338 -13.55 -14.66 -21.62
N GLY A 339 -14.11 -14.50 -20.41
CA GLY A 339 -13.34 -14.46 -19.15
C GLY A 339 -14.14 -14.17 -17.89
N VAL A 340 -13.44 -13.90 -16.78
CA VAL A 340 -14.04 -13.66 -15.46
C VAL A 340 -14.23 -12.17 -15.18
N HIS A 341 -15.42 -11.79 -14.70
CA HIS A 341 -15.69 -10.43 -14.25
C HIS A 341 -15.09 -10.18 -12.85
N ILE A 342 -13.96 -9.47 -12.80
CA ILE A 342 -13.06 -9.36 -11.63
C ILE A 342 -13.77 -8.81 -10.39
N PRO A 343 -14.62 -7.75 -10.45
CA PRO A 343 -15.33 -7.25 -9.27
C PRO A 343 -16.32 -8.27 -8.68
N THR A 344 -17.01 -9.05 -9.50
CA THR A 344 -17.96 -10.07 -9.02
C THR A 344 -17.23 -11.25 -8.40
N ALA A 345 -16.19 -11.75 -9.06
CA ALA A 345 -15.30 -12.76 -8.49
C ALA A 345 -14.72 -12.31 -7.14
N SER A 346 -14.17 -11.09 -7.08
CA SER A 346 -13.58 -10.51 -5.88
C SER A 346 -14.58 -10.36 -4.72
N ALA A 347 -15.85 -10.07 -5.02
CA ALA A 347 -16.91 -10.00 -4.02
C ALA A 347 -17.29 -11.40 -3.50
N LEU A 348 -17.46 -12.39 -4.37
CA LEU A 348 -17.76 -13.76 -3.96
C LEU A 348 -16.62 -14.40 -3.15
N ILE A 349 -15.36 -14.20 -3.56
CA ILE A 349 -14.19 -14.70 -2.82
C ILE A 349 -14.10 -14.04 -1.44
N ARG A 350 -14.43 -12.75 -1.33
CA ARG A 350 -14.52 -12.05 -0.03
C ARG A 350 -15.63 -12.65 0.85
N ILE A 351 -16.83 -12.88 0.30
CA ILE A 351 -17.93 -13.52 1.06
C ILE A 351 -17.54 -14.92 1.56
N TRP A 352 -16.78 -15.69 0.78
CA TRP A 352 -16.25 -16.98 1.22
C TRP A 352 -15.24 -16.81 2.36
N LEU A 353 -14.23 -15.95 2.20
CA LEU A 353 -13.21 -15.66 3.24
C LEU A 353 -13.84 -15.21 4.56
N ASP A 354 -14.80 -14.29 4.50
CA ASP A 354 -15.48 -13.74 5.69
C ASP A 354 -16.43 -14.77 6.35
N SER A 355 -16.71 -15.91 5.69
CA SER A 355 -17.53 -17.01 6.23
C SER A 355 -16.73 -18.10 6.96
N LEU A 356 -15.40 -18.13 6.79
CA LEU A 356 -14.51 -19.15 7.35
C LEU A 356 -14.45 -19.12 8.88
N LYS A 357 -14.26 -20.30 9.50
CA LYS A 357 -14.26 -20.46 10.97
C LYS A 357 -13.20 -21.45 11.44
N GLY A 358 -12.75 -21.26 12.69
CA GLY A 358 -11.86 -22.21 13.36
C GLY A 358 -10.55 -22.42 12.58
N LYS A 359 -10.22 -23.68 12.29
CA LYS A 359 -8.96 -24.07 11.64
C LYS A 359 -8.77 -23.46 10.24
N GLN A 360 -9.85 -23.26 9.48
CA GLN A 360 -9.80 -22.68 8.13
C GLN A 360 -9.14 -21.29 8.09
N LEU A 361 -9.23 -20.52 9.18
CA LEU A 361 -8.66 -19.18 9.30
C LEU A 361 -7.11 -19.16 9.39
N VAL A 362 -6.49 -20.32 9.63
CA VAL A 362 -5.02 -20.47 9.76
C VAL A 362 -4.44 -21.50 8.79
N GLU A 363 -5.20 -21.89 7.78
CA GLU A 363 -4.74 -22.77 6.69
C GLU A 363 -3.90 -21.99 5.67
N LEU A 364 -2.83 -22.62 5.16
CA LEU A 364 -1.96 -22.01 4.15
C LEU A 364 -2.73 -21.65 2.88
N ALA A 365 -3.71 -22.47 2.49
CA ALA A 365 -4.56 -22.22 1.34
C ALA A 365 -5.44 -20.97 1.50
N THR A 366 -5.94 -20.68 2.70
CA THR A 366 -6.68 -19.45 3.00
C THR A 366 -5.80 -18.21 2.84
N LEU A 367 -4.53 -18.29 3.26
CA LEU A 367 -3.55 -17.22 2.99
C LEU A 367 -3.25 -17.08 1.48
N GLN A 368 -3.13 -18.19 0.75
CA GLN A 368 -2.99 -18.14 -0.72
C GLN A 368 -4.21 -17.45 -1.37
N VAL A 369 -5.45 -17.76 -0.95
CA VAL A 369 -6.66 -17.07 -1.44
C VAL A 369 -6.62 -15.57 -1.12
N GLU A 370 -6.24 -15.16 0.09
CA GLU A 370 -6.12 -13.74 0.45
C GLU A 370 -5.08 -12.99 -0.41
N VAL A 371 -3.91 -13.61 -0.66
CA VAL A 371 -2.86 -13.01 -1.51
C VAL A 371 -3.31 -12.95 -2.97
N LEU A 372 -3.91 -14.02 -3.52
CA LEU A 372 -4.45 -14.03 -4.88
C LEU A 372 -5.58 -13.01 -5.07
N LEU A 373 -6.49 -12.89 -4.10
CA LEU A 373 -7.55 -11.88 -4.11
C LEU A 373 -6.99 -10.46 -4.05
N LEU A 374 -5.92 -10.23 -3.28
CA LEU A 374 -5.23 -8.94 -3.23
C LEU A 374 -4.59 -8.60 -4.59
N LEU A 375 -4.00 -9.57 -5.30
CA LEU A 375 -3.51 -9.37 -6.67
C LEU A 375 -4.66 -9.04 -7.64
N ALA A 376 -5.75 -9.82 -7.64
CA ALA A 376 -6.91 -9.58 -8.50
C ALA A 376 -7.52 -8.19 -8.24
N LYS A 377 -7.68 -7.81 -6.97
CA LYS A 377 -8.17 -6.49 -6.57
C LYS A 377 -7.21 -5.36 -6.95
N ARG A 378 -5.89 -5.51 -6.81
CA ARG A 378 -4.89 -4.50 -7.21
C ARG A 378 -5.02 -4.11 -8.68
N MET A 379 -5.44 -5.03 -9.55
CA MET A 379 -5.63 -4.75 -10.99
C MET A 379 -6.82 -3.84 -11.30
N ILE A 380 -7.74 -3.64 -10.34
CA ILE A 380 -8.99 -2.89 -10.53
C ILE A 380 -9.22 -1.78 -9.49
N ILE A 381 -8.52 -1.81 -8.35
CA ILE A 381 -8.60 -0.77 -7.31
C ILE A 381 -7.85 0.50 -7.76
N PRO A 382 -8.50 1.67 -7.79
CA PRO A 382 -7.88 2.92 -8.26
C PRO A 382 -6.95 3.59 -7.25
N ARG A 383 -6.82 3.08 -6.01
CA ARG A 383 -6.06 3.71 -4.91
C ARG A 383 -5.09 2.74 -4.26
N ALA A 384 -3.80 3.07 -4.32
CA ALA A 384 -2.74 2.28 -3.68
C ALA A 384 -2.95 2.10 -2.16
N GLN A 385 -3.50 3.11 -1.47
CA GLN A 385 -3.75 3.05 -0.03
C GLN A 385 -4.74 1.94 0.36
N ASP A 386 -5.75 1.67 -0.47
CA ASP A 386 -6.77 0.66 -0.18
C ASP A 386 -6.16 -0.76 -0.28
N SER A 387 -5.26 -0.98 -1.25
CA SER A 387 -4.46 -2.20 -1.34
C SER A 387 -3.44 -2.34 -0.22
N TRP A 388 -2.75 -1.26 0.18
CA TRP A 388 -1.80 -1.26 1.30
C TRP A 388 -2.49 -1.57 2.64
N ASN A 389 -3.67 -1.00 2.90
CA ASN A 389 -4.47 -1.31 4.08
C ASN A 389 -4.84 -2.81 4.15
N HIS A 390 -5.25 -3.40 3.02
CA HIS A 390 -5.58 -4.83 2.94
C HIS A 390 -4.35 -5.72 3.11
N LEU A 391 -3.24 -5.36 2.46
CA LEU A 391 -1.97 -6.07 2.63
C LEU A 391 -1.50 -6.07 4.08
N GLY A 392 -1.75 -4.99 4.83
CA GLY A 392 -1.42 -4.97 6.25
C GLY A 392 -2.17 -6.02 7.08
N PHE A 393 -3.39 -6.40 6.68
CA PHE A 393 -4.09 -7.55 7.26
C PHE A 393 -3.42 -8.87 6.85
N VAL A 394 -3.08 -9.04 5.56
CA VAL A 394 -2.41 -10.24 5.02
C VAL A 394 -1.04 -10.49 5.69
N VAL A 395 -0.22 -9.45 5.89
CA VAL A 395 1.07 -9.54 6.61
C VAL A 395 0.85 -10.05 8.03
N ARG A 396 -0.11 -9.48 8.77
CA ARG A 396 -0.43 -9.93 10.14
C ARG A 396 -0.95 -11.36 10.19
N MET A 397 -1.74 -11.78 9.19
CA MET A 397 -2.23 -13.16 9.07
C MET A 397 -1.07 -14.15 8.80
N ALA A 398 -0.16 -13.82 7.88
CA ALA A 398 1.05 -14.61 7.64
C ALA A 398 1.95 -14.70 8.89
N MET A 399 2.08 -13.60 9.64
CA MET A 399 2.84 -13.57 10.89
C MET A 399 2.18 -14.42 11.99
N SER A 400 0.86 -14.37 12.17
CA SER A 400 0.15 -15.20 13.16
C SER A 400 0.16 -16.69 12.80
N MET A 401 0.27 -17.03 11.52
CA MET A 401 0.51 -18.38 11.01
C MET A 401 2.00 -18.81 11.08
N GLY A 402 2.89 -17.95 11.60
CA GLY A 402 4.31 -18.23 11.80
C GLY A 402 5.18 -18.22 10.53
N LEU A 403 4.76 -17.61 9.42
CA LEU A 403 5.54 -17.60 8.17
C LEU A 403 6.83 -16.75 8.25
N HIS A 404 6.90 -15.83 9.21
CA HIS A 404 8.06 -14.97 9.47
C HIS A 404 9.24 -15.68 10.16
N ARG A 405 9.07 -16.94 10.55
CA ARG A 405 10.08 -17.80 11.18
C ARG A 405 10.43 -18.94 10.25
N ASP A 406 11.68 -19.39 10.24
CA ASP A 406 12.05 -20.49 9.36
C ASP A 406 11.39 -21.80 9.83
N PRO A 407 10.82 -22.60 8.91
CA PRO A 407 10.32 -23.93 9.19
C PRO A 407 11.22 -24.84 10.03
N SER A 408 12.55 -24.68 9.94
CA SER A 408 13.54 -25.48 10.69
C SER A 408 13.73 -25.06 12.15
N GLU A 409 13.09 -23.99 12.61
CA GLU A 409 13.12 -23.53 14.02
C GLU A 409 12.14 -24.30 14.92
N PHE A 410 11.23 -25.10 14.36
CA PHE A 410 10.08 -25.69 15.07
C PHE A 410 10.12 -27.21 15.13
N GLU A 411 9.65 -27.75 16.25
CA GLU A 411 9.31 -29.16 16.43
C GLU A 411 7.81 -29.30 16.78
N PRO A 412 7.08 -30.31 16.25
CA PRO A 412 7.55 -31.31 15.29
C PRO A 412 7.86 -30.70 13.92
N ARG A 413 8.94 -31.16 13.28
CA ARG A 413 9.34 -30.68 11.95
C ARG A 413 8.24 -30.82 10.92
N MET A 414 7.93 -29.70 10.28
CA MET A 414 7.14 -29.67 9.05
C MET A 414 7.94 -30.31 7.89
N THR A 415 7.25 -30.95 6.94
CA THR A 415 7.90 -31.53 5.75
C THR A 415 8.66 -30.45 4.96
N VAL A 416 9.76 -30.85 4.32
CA VAL A 416 10.63 -29.87 3.64
C VAL A 416 9.92 -29.20 2.46
N PHE A 417 8.98 -29.90 1.81
CA PHE A 417 8.06 -29.34 0.82
C PHE A 417 7.22 -28.20 1.39
N HIS A 418 6.46 -28.44 2.47
CA HIS A 418 5.62 -27.39 3.08
C HIS A 418 6.45 -26.24 3.67
N GLY A 419 7.66 -26.52 4.14
CA GLY A 419 8.64 -25.50 4.50
C GLY A 419 9.00 -24.59 3.34
N GLU A 420 9.28 -25.16 2.17
CA GLU A 420 9.64 -24.40 0.97
C GLU A 420 8.47 -23.57 0.43
N ILE A 421 7.26 -24.13 0.35
CA ILE A 421 6.05 -23.38 -0.06
C ILE A 421 5.78 -22.21 0.91
N ARG A 422 6.04 -22.37 2.21
CA ARG A 422 5.89 -21.28 3.19
C ARG A 422 6.97 -20.20 3.06
N ARG A 423 8.23 -20.55 2.75
CA ARG A 423 9.28 -19.57 2.44
C ARG A 423 8.89 -18.74 1.21
N ARG A 424 8.50 -19.40 0.11
CA ARG A 424 8.03 -18.74 -1.11
C ARG A 424 6.89 -17.76 -0.81
N LEU A 425 5.84 -18.20 -0.13
CA LEU A 425 4.69 -17.33 0.17
C LEU A 425 5.05 -16.18 1.12
N TRP A 426 5.91 -16.41 2.12
CA TRP A 426 6.39 -15.36 3.02
C TRP A 426 7.11 -14.24 2.27
N PHE A 427 8.08 -14.58 1.42
CA PHE A 427 8.86 -13.59 0.69
C PHE A 427 8.05 -12.86 -0.38
N THR A 428 7.01 -13.49 -0.94
CA THR A 428 6.02 -12.81 -1.77
C THR A 428 5.22 -11.78 -0.99
N VAL A 429 4.75 -12.11 0.22
CA VAL A 429 4.06 -11.13 1.10
C VAL A 429 5.00 -9.97 1.48
N LEU A 430 6.29 -10.25 1.75
CA LEU A 430 7.29 -9.21 2.04
C LEU A 430 7.58 -8.28 0.85
N ASP A 431 7.79 -8.82 -0.35
CA ASP A 431 8.04 -7.96 -1.53
C ASP A 431 6.81 -7.13 -1.90
N MET A 432 5.61 -7.71 -1.75
CA MET A 432 4.36 -6.96 -1.86
C MET A 432 4.29 -5.84 -0.81
N ASP A 433 4.67 -6.09 0.46
CA ASP A 433 4.63 -5.07 1.54
C ASP A 433 5.52 -3.89 1.19
N LEU A 434 6.75 -4.18 0.75
CA LEU A 434 7.70 -3.18 0.30
C LEU A 434 7.18 -2.38 -0.91
N TYR A 435 6.72 -3.07 -1.96
CA TYR A 435 6.22 -2.42 -3.17
C TYR A 435 5.01 -1.52 -2.87
N MET A 436 4.00 -2.03 -2.15
CA MET A 436 2.79 -1.26 -1.86
C MET A 436 3.06 -0.12 -0.87
N SER A 437 4.00 -0.29 0.05
CA SER A 437 4.42 0.76 0.98
C SER A 437 5.13 1.91 0.26
N ILE A 438 6.08 1.63 -0.64
CA ILE A 438 6.74 2.67 -1.47
C ILE A 438 5.71 3.38 -2.37
N ALA A 439 4.78 2.63 -2.97
CA ALA A 439 3.70 3.21 -3.75
C ALA A 439 2.78 4.10 -2.88
N ALA A 440 2.36 3.64 -1.71
CA ALA A 440 1.53 4.44 -0.80
C ALA A 440 2.30 5.63 -0.18
N ASN A 441 3.64 5.64 -0.23
CA ASN A 441 4.53 6.47 0.58
C ASN A 441 4.32 6.26 2.09
N MET A 442 4.11 5.00 2.47
CA MET A 442 3.89 4.55 3.84
C MET A 442 5.08 3.70 4.33
N PRO A 443 5.23 3.48 5.64
CA PRO A 443 6.16 2.50 6.18
C PRO A 443 5.74 1.07 5.83
N CYS A 444 6.73 0.21 5.57
CA CYS A 444 6.55 -1.25 5.60
C CYS A 444 6.22 -1.70 7.02
N LEU A 445 5.47 -2.80 7.16
CA LEU A 445 5.13 -3.37 8.47
C LEU A 445 6.27 -4.19 9.07
N THR A 446 7.15 -4.71 8.21
CA THR A 446 8.33 -5.49 8.58
C THR A 446 9.60 -4.75 8.18
N ARG A 447 10.66 -4.98 8.96
CA ARG A 447 12.02 -4.51 8.67
C ARG A 447 12.94 -5.70 8.46
N ASP A 448 14.08 -5.42 7.86
CA ASP A 448 15.20 -6.36 7.85
C ASP A 448 15.61 -6.69 9.30
N GLY A 449 15.72 -7.98 9.61
CA GLY A 449 15.94 -8.49 10.97
C GLY A 449 14.69 -8.78 11.82
N ASP A 450 13.48 -8.36 11.43
CA ASP A 450 12.23 -8.70 12.17
C ASP A 450 11.77 -10.16 11.93
N TYR A 451 12.40 -10.88 11.01
CA TYR A 451 12.06 -12.23 10.57
C TYR A 451 13.32 -13.11 10.48
N SER A 452 13.17 -14.41 10.71
CA SER A 452 14.25 -15.41 10.64
C SER A 452 14.05 -16.44 9.52
N CYS A 453 12.90 -16.41 8.85
CA CYS A 453 12.57 -17.21 7.67
C CYS A 453 13.64 -17.07 6.56
N ARG A 454 14.26 -18.18 6.14
CA ARG A 454 15.35 -18.16 5.16
C ARG A 454 14.82 -18.04 3.73
N PRO A 455 15.59 -17.46 2.79
CA PRO A 455 15.19 -17.39 1.38
C PRO A 455 14.79 -18.75 0.78
N PRO A 456 13.82 -18.77 -0.17
CA PRO A 456 13.52 -19.96 -0.95
C PRO A 456 14.70 -20.37 -1.85
N ARG A 457 14.74 -21.63 -2.27
CA ARG A 457 15.76 -22.17 -3.18
C ARG A 457 15.41 -21.88 -4.65
N ASN A 458 16.44 -21.71 -5.47
CA ASN A 458 16.32 -21.57 -6.92
C ASN A 458 16.11 -22.97 -7.54
N LEU A 459 14.85 -23.38 -7.66
CA LEU A 459 14.41 -24.71 -8.10
C LEU A 459 13.22 -24.59 -9.07
N ASN A 460 13.05 -25.59 -9.93
CA ASN A 460 11.82 -25.75 -10.70
C ASN A 460 10.73 -26.36 -9.82
N ASP A 461 9.46 -26.12 -10.15
CA ASP A 461 8.35 -26.73 -9.41
C ASP A 461 8.26 -28.24 -9.66
N VAL A 462 8.64 -28.71 -10.85
CA VAL A 462 8.65 -30.15 -11.17
C VAL A 462 9.65 -30.94 -10.32
N ASP A 463 10.61 -30.26 -9.66
CA ASP A 463 11.57 -30.87 -8.74
C ASP A 463 11.03 -31.00 -7.30
N LEU A 464 9.82 -30.48 -7.02
CA LEU A 464 9.20 -30.44 -5.68
C LEU A 464 7.93 -31.30 -5.63
N TYR A 465 7.80 -32.12 -4.59
CA TYR A 465 6.64 -32.99 -4.38
C TYR A 465 6.34 -33.18 -2.88
N PRO A 466 5.06 -33.37 -2.47
CA PRO A 466 4.67 -33.31 -1.05
C PRO A 466 5.38 -34.32 -0.13
N GLU A 467 5.68 -35.51 -0.64
CA GLU A 467 6.26 -36.64 0.08
C GLU A 467 7.79 -36.57 0.21
N MET A 468 8.44 -35.55 -0.37
CA MET A 468 9.90 -35.44 -0.37
C MET A 468 10.48 -35.27 1.05
N THR A 469 11.58 -35.97 1.33
CA THR A 469 12.28 -35.95 2.63
C THR A 469 13.38 -34.89 2.68
N GLU A 470 14.00 -34.56 1.55
CA GLU A 470 15.05 -33.55 1.43
C GLU A 470 14.83 -32.65 0.20
N LEU A 471 15.25 -31.38 0.29
CA LEU A 471 15.17 -30.43 -0.83
C LEU A 471 16.39 -30.57 -1.73
N PRO A 472 16.22 -30.59 -3.08
CA PRO A 472 17.33 -30.52 -4.03
C PRO A 472 18.22 -29.29 -3.79
N PRO A 473 19.52 -29.35 -4.10
CA PRO A 473 20.42 -28.21 -3.95
C PRO A 473 19.94 -27.02 -4.79
N SER A 474 20.01 -25.80 -4.22
CA SER A 474 19.63 -24.60 -4.94
C SER A 474 20.53 -24.39 -6.15
N ARG A 475 19.95 -24.18 -7.33
CA ARG A 475 20.71 -23.93 -8.56
C ARG A 475 21.35 -22.52 -8.54
N PRO A 476 22.53 -22.32 -9.14
CA PRO A 476 23.10 -21.00 -9.38
C PRO A 476 22.15 -20.03 -10.10
N LEU A 477 22.27 -18.71 -9.87
CA LEU A 477 21.33 -17.70 -10.39
C LEU A 477 21.42 -17.45 -11.91
N ASP A 478 22.53 -17.83 -12.54
CA ASP A 478 22.72 -17.86 -14.00
C ASP A 478 21.97 -19.03 -14.65
N GLN A 479 21.54 -20.04 -13.89
CA GLN A 479 20.68 -21.12 -14.37
C GLN A 479 19.21 -20.74 -14.20
N ALA A 480 18.49 -20.71 -15.32
CA ALA A 480 17.05 -20.43 -15.34
C ALA A 480 16.25 -21.50 -14.60
N THR A 481 15.37 -21.07 -13.70
CA THR A 481 14.37 -21.91 -13.03
C THR A 481 13.05 -21.16 -12.85
N ASP A 482 11.98 -21.88 -12.51
CA ASP A 482 10.68 -21.28 -12.18
C ASP A 482 10.75 -20.28 -11.00
N SER A 483 11.71 -20.43 -10.09
CA SER A 483 11.90 -19.56 -8.92
C SER A 483 13.00 -18.49 -9.06
N GLN A 484 13.71 -18.43 -10.20
CA GLN A 484 14.87 -17.53 -10.41
C GLN A 484 14.54 -16.05 -10.10
N ILE A 485 13.40 -15.57 -10.59
CA ILE A 485 12.93 -14.18 -10.40
C ILE A 485 12.70 -13.90 -8.91
N GLN A 486 12.03 -14.81 -8.19
CA GLN A 486 11.74 -14.64 -6.77
C GLN A 486 13.03 -14.67 -5.96
N VAL A 487 13.96 -15.59 -6.22
CA VAL A 487 15.24 -15.69 -5.49
C VAL A 487 16.07 -14.42 -5.67
N TYR A 488 16.15 -13.88 -6.89
CA TYR A 488 16.82 -12.59 -7.14
C TYR A 488 16.11 -11.42 -6.42
N THR A 489 14.78 -11.40 -6.44
CA THR A 489 13.96 -10.42 -5.71
C THR A 489 14.24 -10.48 -4.20
N VAL A 490 14.37 -11.67 -3.61
CA VAL A 490 14.72 -11.86 -2.20
C VAL A 490 16.16 -11.44 -1.90
N MET A 491 17.12 -11.77 -2.77
CA MET A 491 18.52 -11.36 -2.60
C MET A 491 18.71 -9.84 -2.51
N THR A 492 17.95 -9.08 -3.30
CA THR A 492 18.00 -7.61 -3.29
C THR A 492 17.16 -6.98 -2.16
N LEU A 493 16.20 -7.72 -1.58
CA LEU A 493 15.17 -7.22 -0.67
C LEU A 493 15.71 -6.41 0.54
N PRO A 494 16.75 -6.84 1.29
CA PRO A 494 17.25 -6.09 2.45
C PRO A 494 17.70 -4.67 2.12
N THR A 495 18.36 -4.50 0.96
CA THR A 495 18.83 -3.18 0.49
C THR A 495 17.65 -2.29 0.09
N ARG A 496 16.63 -2.88 -0.54
CA ARG A 496 15.41 -2.16 -0.95
C ARG A 496 14.54 -1.80 0.27
N MET A 497 14.49 -2.64 1.30
CA MET A 497 13.88 -2.34 2.60
C MET A 497 14.62 -1.22 3.36
N ARG A 498 15.96 -1.17 3.31
CA ARG A 498 16.75 -0.07 3.89
C ARG A 498 16.34 1.28 3.30
N VAL A 499 16.14 1.37 1.98
CA VAL A 499 15.59 2.60 1.36
C VAL A 499 14.24 2.97 1.94
N ALA A 500 13.31 2.01 2.07
CA ALA A 500 12.00 2.29 2.65
C ALA A 500 12.10 2.82 4.10
N HIS A 501 13.09 2.38 4.88
CA HIS A 501 13.37 2.96 6.20
C HIS A 501 13.90 4.40 6.09
N MET A 502 14.90 4.64 5.23
CA MET A 502 15.53 5.96 5.03
C MET A 502 14.53 7.02 4.57
N ILE A 503 13.70 6.75 3.55
CA ILE A 503 12.72 7.74 3.04
C ILE A 503 11.65 8.11 4.07
N ASN A 504 11.25 7.16 4.93
CA ASN A 504 10.27 7.43 5.98
C ASN A 504 10.84 8.32 7.10
N ARG A 505 12.18 8.34 7.25
CA ARG A 505 12.97 9.15 8.19
C ARG A 505 13.97 10.06 7.48
N ILE A 506 13.57 10.65 6.36
CA ILE A 506 14.45 11.50 5.55
C ILE A 506 15.04 12.69 6.33
N ASP A 507 14.31 13.16 7.33
CA ASP A 507 14.71 14.19 8.31
C ASP A 507 15.86 13.76 9.24
N THR A 508 16.20 12.47 9.31
CA THR A 508 17.36 11.97 10.05
C THR A 508 18.63 11.85 9.22
N ILE A 509 18.57 12.04 7.88
CA ILE A 509 19.74 11.96 7.01
C ILE A 509 20.66 13.19 7.25
N ARG A 510 21.96 12.94 7.42
CA ARG A 510 23.00 13.95 7.71
C ARG A 510 24.15 13.94 6.70
N ASP A 511 24.23 12.91 5.87
CA ASP A 511 25.31 12.68 4.93
C ASP A 511 24.74 12.11 3.62
N TYR A 512 25.18 12.67 2.49
CA TYR A 512 24.85 12.13 1.17
C TYR A 512 25.58 10.81 0.89
N GLN A 513 26.68 10.49 1.59
CA GLN A 513 27.39 9.24 1.38
C GLN A 513 26.51 8.03 1.71
N GLU A 514 25.66 8.07 2.75
CA GLU A 514 24.72 6.97 3.02
C GLU A 514 23.71 6.78 1.86
N VAL A 515 23.25 7.89 1.28
CA VAL A 515 22.34 7.90 0.13
C VAL A 515 23.03 7.33 -1.12
N LEU A 516 24.29 7.71 -1.37
CA LEU A 516 25.10 7.22 -2.48
C LEU A 516 25.50 5.74 -2.32
N ASP A 517 25.84 5.28 -1.12
CA ASP A 517 26.22 3.88 -0.85
C ASP A 517 25.06 2.93 -1.11
N VAL A 518 23.86 3.29 -0.65
CA VAL A 518 22.64 2.49 -0.85
C VAL A 518 22.21 2.57 -2.31
N GLY A 519 22.20 3.76 -2.92
CA GLY A 519 21.84 3.94 -4.32
C GLY A 519 22.80 3.23 -5.29
N GLY A 520 24.12 3.36 -5.09
CA GLY A 520 25.14 2.65 -5.87
C GLY A 520 25.18 1.13 -5.63
N LYS A 521 24.53 0.62 -4.57
CA LYS A 521 24.25 -0.81 -4.43
C LYS A 521 23.01 -1.24 -5.24
N LEU A 522 21.99 -0.38 -5.34
CA LEU A 522 20.85 -0.61 -6.22
C LEU A 522 21.23 -0.51 -7.70
N ASP A 523 22.12 0.41 -8.09
CA ASP A 523 22.61 0.52 -9.48
C ASP A 523 23.31 -0.77 -9.93
N ARG A 524 24.16 -1.37 -9.07
CA ARG A 524 24.76 -2.69 -9.34
C ARG A 524 23.71 -3.80 -9.52
N PHE A 525 22.63 -3.79 -8.76
CA PHE A 525 21.52 -4.73 -8.98
C PHE A 525 20.78 -4.50 -10.31
N LEU A 526 20.83 -3.30 -10.90
CA LEU A 526 20.31 -3.04 -12.24
C LEU A 526 21.27 -3.61 -13.30
N GLU A 527 22.58 -3.56 -13.07
CA GLU A 527 23.60 -4.18 -13.93
C GLU A 527 23.47 -5.71 -13.92
N ASP A 528 23.38 -6.33 -12.74
CA ASP A 528 23.14 -7.76 -12.53
C ASP A 528 21.90 -8.27 -13.30
N ILE A 529 20.80 -7.50 -13.31
CA ILE A 529 19.58 -7.85 -14.06
C ILE A 529 19.83 -7.92 -15.57
N ASN A 530 20.69 -7.05 -16.12
CA ASN A 530 21.03 -7.09 -17.54
C ASN A 530 21.93 -8.29 -17.89
N TYR A 531 22.68 -8.84 -16.93
CA TYR A 531 23.41 -10.10 -17.09
C TYR A 531 22.48 -11.32 -17.03
N ILE A 532 21.56 -11.37 -16.05
CA ILE A 532 20.63 -12.51 -15.88
C ILE A 532 19.57 -12.55 -17.00
N PHE A 533 19.11 -11.39 -17.48
CA PHE A 533 18.08 -11.27 -18.54
C PHE A 533 18.60 -10.48 -19.76
N PRO A 534 19.55 -11.04 -20.53
CA PRO A 534 20.28 -10.33 -21.58
C PRO A 534 19.37 -9.84 -22.71
N ARG A 535 19.77 -8.72 -23.32
CA ARG A 535 19.02 -8.02 -24.37
C ARG A 535 19.12 -8.69 -25.75
N HIS A 536 20.23 -9.36 -26.03
CA HIS A 536 20.59 -9.86 -27.37
C HIS A 536 20.59 -11.40 -27.46
N ALA A 537 19.65 -12.07 -26.80
CA ALA A 537 19.52 -13.53 -26.87
C ALA A 537 18.81 -13.97 -28.16
N ALA A 538 19.39 -14.95 -28.86
CA ALA A 538 18.81 -15.55 -30.06
C ALA A 538 17.64 -16.48 -29.69
N LEU A 539 16.42 -15.94 -29.70
CA LEU A 539 15.20 -16.58 -29.20
C LEU A 539 13.99 -16.29 -30.11
N SER A 540 12.91 -17.06 -29.94
CA SER A 540 11.62 -16.73 -30.57
C SER A 540 10.99 -15.46 -29.99
N ASP A 541 10.09 -14.80 -30.71
CA ASP A 541 9.55 -13.51 -30.28
C ASP A 541 8.70 -13.60 -29.00
N ALA A 542 8.00 -14.71 -28.79
CA ALA A 542 7.31 -14.99 -27.53
C ALA A 542 8.30 -15.08 -26.34
N GLN A 543 9.45 -15.74 -26.54
CA GLN A 543 10.51 -15.82 -25.55
C GLN A 543 11.20 -14.46 -25.32
N LYS A 544 11.46 -13.67 -26.37
CA LYS A 544 11.98 -12.29 -26.26
C LYS A 544 11.05 -11.44 -25.40
N SER A 545 9.74 -11.46 -25.67
CA SER A 545 8.75 -10.71 -24.88
C SER A 545 8.68 -11.20 -23.44
N ARG A 546 8.75 -12.51 -23.17
CA ARG A 546 8.83 -13.04 -21.79
C ARG A 546 10.09 -12.58 -21.06
N LEU A 547 11.27 -12.64 -21.68
CA LEU A 547 12.51 -12.12 -21.08
C LEU A 547 12.44 -10.61 -20.84
N TRP A 548 11.90 -9.84 -21.79
CA TRP A 548 11.69 -8.41 -21.61
C TRP A 548 10.76 -8.12 -20.42
N ARG A 549 9.64 -8.85 -20.29
CA ARG A 549 8.74 -8.73 -19.12
C ARG A 549 9.49 -8.99 -17.81
N ASN A 550 10.24 -10.08 -17.74
CA ASN A 550 11.00 -10.47 -16.56
C ASN A 550 12.06 -9.41 -16.19
N ARG A 551 12.80 -8.90 -17.18
CA ARG A 551 13.76 -7.80 -17.03
C ARG A 551 13.08 -6.55 -16.50
N VAL A 552 12.00 -6.09 -17.14
CA VAL A 552 11.29 -4.86 -16.74
C VAL A 552 10.71 -4.98 -15.33
N ILE A 553 10.16 -6.15 -14.95
CA ILE A 553 9.62 -6.39 -13.60
C ILE A 553 10.73 -6.32 -12.54
N LEU A 554 11.85 -7.01 -12.74
CA LEU A 554 12.98 -6.98 -11.80
C LEU A 554 13.65 -5.60 -11.73
N ASP A 555 13.86 -4.95 -12.87
CA ASP A 555 14.42 -3.61 -12.95
C ASP A 555 13.52 -2.63 -12.17
N MET A 556 12.19 -2.77 -12.29
CA MET A 556 11.22 -2.03 -11.50
C MET A 556 11.22 -2.32 -9.99
N HIS A 557 11.51 -3.55 -9.56
CA HIS A 557 11.66 -3.86 -8.13
C HIS A 557 12.81 -3.08 -7.50
N VAL A 558 13.87 -2.81 -8.25
CA VAL A 558 15.08 -2.07 -7.81
C VAL A 558 14.96 -0.56 -8.05
N ARG A 559 14.46 -0.14 -9.22
CA ARG A 559 14.39 1.25 -9.65
C ARG A 559 13.37 2.08 -8.88
N ARG A 560 12.26 1.49 -8.41
CA ARG A 560 11.28 2.20 -7.56
C ARG A 560 11.89 2.68 -6.23
N PRO A 561 12.56 1.82 -5.43
CA PRO A 561 13.41 2.27 -4.32
C PRO A 561 14.42 3.35 -4.72
N LEU A 562 15.21 3.14 -5.79
CA LEU A 562 16.24 4.09 -6.22
C LEU A 562 15.67 5.50 -6.50
N LEU A 563 14.56 5.56 -7.25
CA LEU A 563 13.87 6.83 -7.52
C LEU A 563 13.31 7.46 -6.25
N ALA A 564 12.71 6.66 -5.35
CA ALA A 564 12.20 7.17 -4.07
C ALA A 564 13.33 7.70 -3.15
N LEU A 565 14.52 7.09 -3.21
CA LEU A 565 15.70 7.52 -2.45
C LEU A 565 16.27 8.84 -2.98
N TYR A 566 16.48 8.94 -4.29
CA TYR A 566 17.20 10.06 -4.90
C TYR A 566 16.34 11.31 -5.16
N ARG A 567 15.04 11.13 -5.45
CA ARG A 567 14.10 12.23 -5.79
C ARG A 567 14.19 13.48 -4.91
N PRO A 568 14.16 13.41 -3.57
CA PRO A 568 14.05 14.61 -2.73
C PRO A 568 15.30 15.47 -2.78
N PHE A 569 16.44 14.85 -3.11
CA PHE A 569 17.71 15.53 -3.30
C PHE A 569 17.87 15.99 -4.77
N ALA A 570 17.58 15.12 -5.73
CA ALA A 570 17.72 15.37 -7.16
C ALA A 570 16.86 16.53 -7.71
N MET A 571 15.72 16.83 -7.08
CA MET A 571 14.75 17.83 -7.57
C MET A 571 14.70 19.12 -6.74
N ALA A 572 15.45 19.22 -5.64
CA ALA A 572 15.28 20.35 -4.71
C ALA A 572 16.45 20.62 -3.75
N ALA A 573 17.52 19.83 -3.72
CA ALA A 573 18.69 20.10 -2.89
C ALA A 573 19.88 20.55 -3.79
N PRO A 574 20.16 21.85 -3.93
CA PRO A 574 21.26 22.33 -4.77
C PRO A 574 22.65 21.97 -4.23
N GLU A 575 22.77 21.65 -2.93
CA GLU A 575 23.99 21.12 -2.31
C GLU A 575 24.17 19.60 -2.54
N ALA A 576 23.28 18.92 -3.28
CA ALA A 576 23.35 17.48 -3.50
C ALA A 576 24.40 17.07 -4.56
N PRO A 577 25.15 15.97 -4.34
CA PRO A 577 26.08 15.43 -5.32
C PRO A 577 25.40 15.16 -6.68
N THR A 578 25.99 15.67 -7.76
CA THR A 578 25.41 15.64 -9.12
C THR A 578 25.17 14.23 -9.65
N GLN A 579 25.85 13.23 -9.08
CA GLN A 579 25.60 11.80 -9.34
C GLN A 579 24.17 11.40 -9.01
N ILE A 580 23.58 11.95 -7.94
CA ILE A 580 22.19 11.69 -7.52
C ILE A 580 21.23 12.17 -8.62
N SER A 581 21.36 13.43 -9.05
CA SER A 581 20.53 14.00 -10.11
C SER A 581 20.68 13.28 -11.46
N ARG A 582 21.92 12.91 -11.83
CA ARG A 582 22.22 12.16 -13.06
C ARG A 582 21.62 10.76 -13.04
N ALA A 583 21.81 9.99 -11.96
CA ALA A 583 21.24 8.64 -11.82
C ALA A 583 19.71 8.65 -11.71
N TYR A 584 19.15 9.68 -11.08
CA TYR A 584 17.71 9.92 -11.01
C TYR A 584 17.10 10.17 -12.39
N LEU A 585 17.66 11.13 -13.16
CA LEU A 585 17.19 11.42 -14.52
C LEU A 585 17.43 10.24 -15.47
N ARG A 586 18.57 9.53 -15.37
CA ARG A 586 18.81 8.27 -16.12
C ARG A 586 17.70 7.26 -15.85
N SER A 587 17.32 7.08 -14.59
CA SER A 587 16.25 6.17 -14.19
C SER A 587 14.89 6.61 -14.74
N CYS A 588 14.52 7.89 -14.67
CA CYS A 588 13.29 8.38 -15.29
C CYS A 588 13.28 8.14 -16.81
N MET A 589 14.39 8.41 -17.51
CA MET A 589 14.51 8.20 -18.95
C MET A 589 14.45 6.73 -19.35
N VAL A 590 14.99 5.80 -18.54
CA VAL A 590 14.81 4.35 -18.75
C VAL A 590 13.34 3.95 -18.62
N ILE A 591 12.63 4.48 -17.60
CA ILE A 591 11.21 4.19 -17.42
C ILE A 591 10.40 4.55 -18.67
N LEU A 592 10.59 5.75 -19.21
CA LEU A 592 9.84 6.22 -20.38
C LEU A 592 10.22 5.49 -21.69
N LYS A 593 11.20 4.58 -21.67
CA LYS A 593 11.78 3.95 -22.86
C LYS A 593 11.78 2.43 -22.88
N TYR A 594 11.25 1.72 -21.88
CA TYR A 594 11.23 0.24 -21.95
C TYR A 594 10.52 -0.30 -23.19
N LEU A 595 9.48 0.38 -23.69
CA LEU A 595 8.79 -0.03 -24.93
C LEU A 595 9.63 0.22 -26.19
N ASP A 596 10.63 1.10 -26.18
CA ASP A 596 11.59 1.26 -27.30
C ASP A 596 12.44 -0.02 -27.49
N GLU A 597 12.47 -0.93 -26.49
CA GLU A 597 13.14 -2.24 -26.58
C GLU A 597 12.30 -3.34 -27.26
N VAL A 598 11.02 -3.08 -27.55
CA VAL A 598 10.08 -4.04 -28.13
C VAL A 598 9.80 -3.64 -29.57
N ASP A 599 9.97 -4.56 -30.51
CA ASP A 599 9.67 -4.29 -31.92
C ASP A 599 8.17 -3.97 -32.11
N PRO A 600 7.80 -2.77 -32.60
CA PRO A 600 6.42 -2.36 -32.79
C PRO A 600 5.67 -3.18 -33.86
N ASN A 601 6.39 -3.95 -34.69
CA ASN A 601 5.81 -4.80 -35.72
C ASN A 601 5.37 -6.18 -35.20
N LEU A 602 5.63 -6.49 -33.92
CA LEU A 602 5.20 -7.77 -33.33
C LEU A 602 3.66 -7.85 -33.25
N PRO A 603 3.04 -8.99 -33.64
CA PRO A 603 1.58 -9.13 -33.61
C PRO A 603 0.93 -8.87 -32.25
N HIS A 604 1.67 -9.13 -31.16
CA HIS A 604 1.24 -8.93 -29.77
C HIS A 604 1.83 -7.66 -29.13
N PHE A 605 2.44 -6.74 -29.90
CA PHE A 605 2.99 -5.49 -29.38
C PHE A 605 1.94 -4.68 -28.59
N GLN A 606 0.71 -4.60 -29.10
CA GLN A 606 -0.38 -3.86 -28.46
C GLN A 606 -0.72 -4.40 -27.06
N ASP A 607 -0.75 -5.72 -26.88
CA ASP A 607 -0.98 -6.33 -25.56
C ASP A 607 0.19 -6.08 -24.60
N VAL A 608 1.44 -6.08 -25.12
CA VAL A 608 2.63 -5.73 -24.33
C VAL A 608 2.59 -4.26 -23.90
N ALA A 609 2.21 -3.34 -24.79
CA ALA A 609 2.07 -1.91 -24.50
C ALA A 609 0.92 -1.62 -23.51
N GLU A 610 -0.23 -2.29 -23.66
CA GLU A 610 -1.35 -2.19 -22.71
C GLU A 610 -0.99 -2.74 -21.33
N MET A 611 -0.32 -3.90 -21.27
CA MET A 611 0.17 -4.47 -20.01
C MET A 611 1.20 -3.55 -19.34
N TYR A 612 2.14 -3.00 -20.13
CA TYR A 612 3.14 -2.03 -19.66
C TYR A 612 2.50 -0.80 -19.03
N VAL A 613 1.58 -0.12 -19.73
CA VAL A 613 0.87 1.04 -19.18
C VAL A 613 0.03 0.63 -17.98
N GLN A 614 -0.71 -0.49 -18.03
CA GLN A 614 -1.53 -0.97 -16.91
C GLN A 614 -0.71 -1.24 -15.63
N MET A 615 0.51 -1.78 -15.76
CA MET A 615 1.37 -2.11 -14.62
C MET A 615 2.19 -0.92 -14.10
N LEU A 616 2.64 -0.03 -15.00
CA LEU A 616 3.62 1.02 -14.72
C LEU A 616 3.06 2.44 -14.83
N ARG A 617 1.75 2.62 -15.09
CA ARG A 617 1.08 3.93 -15.28
C ARG A 617 1.61 5.02 -14.35
N ARG A 618 1.65 4.71 -13.05
CA ARG A 618 2.03 5.69 -12.04
C ARG A 618 3.53 6.02 -12.07
N ASP A 619 4.38 5.03 -12.32
CA ASP A 619 5.81 5.21 -12.48
C ASP A 619 6.11 6.05 -13.74
N ILE A 620 5.37 5.82 -14.83
CA ILE A 620 5.42 6.62 -16.08
C ILE A 620 5.05 8.09 -15.80
N VAL A 621 3.91 8.34 -15.14
CA VAL A 621 3.45 9.71 -14.81
C VAL A 621 4.47 10.44 -13.94
N GLN A 622 5.02 9.76 -12.92
CA GLN A 622 6.09 10.31 -12.09
C GLN A 622 7.35 10.61 -12.90
N ALA A 623 7.79 9.70 -13.76
CA ALA A 623 8.99 9.86 -14.58
C ALA A 623 8.84 11.03 -15.56
N SER A 624 7.70 11.15 -16.26
CA SER A 624 7.41 12.27 -17.17
C SER A 624 7.49 13.63 -16.48
N LEU A 625 6.80 13.79 -15.34
CA LEU A 625 6.85 15.03 -14.56
C LEU A 625 8.27 15.31 -14.02
N SER A 626 9.01 14.26 -13.66
CA SER A 626 10.40 14.40 -13.19
C SER A 626 11.34 14.79 -14.33
N VAL A 627 11.14 14.31 -15.55
CA VAL A 627 11.87 14.77 -16.75
C VAL A 627 11.53 16.23 -17.07
N CYS A 628 10.27 16.65 -16.97
CA CYS A 628 9.87 18.05 -17.14
C CYS A 628 10.58 19.01 -16.19
N TYR A 629 10.88 18.58 -14.96
CA TYR A 629 11.66 19.38 -14.01
C TYR A 629 13.07 19.69 -14.56
N PHE A 630 13.74 18.71 -15.18
CA PHE A 630 15.07 18.91 -15.79
C PHE A 630 15.02 19.63 -17.17
N ILE A 631 13.88 19.63 -17.86
CA ILE A 631 13.69 20.44 -19.08
C ILE A 631 13.74 21.95 -18.73
N ARG A 632 13.10 22.37 -17.63
CA ARG A 632 13.00 23.79 -17.22
C ARG A 632 14.35 24.53 -17.20
N PRO A 633 15.39 24.12 -16.44
CA PRO A 633 16.68 24.82 -16.41
C PRO A 633 17.46 24.67 -17.72
N ALA A 634 17.26 23.57 -18.47
CA ALA A 634 17.94 23.32 -19.73
C ALA A 634 17.41 24.17 -20.90
N VAL A 635 16.19 24.72 -20.77
CA VAL A 635 15.56 25.63 -21.74
C VAL A 635 15.62 27.10 -21.28
N ARG A 636 15.60 27.35 -19.96
CA ARG A 636 15.79 28.67 -19.34
C ARG A 636 17.08 28.74 -18.51
N PRO A 637 18.26 28.91 -19.14
CA PRO A 637 19.49 29.18 -18.40
C PRO A 637 19.45 30.60 -17.83
N SER A 638 19.16 30.73 -16.53
CA SER A 638 19.24 32.01 -15.80
C SER A 638 20.69 32.43 -15.57
N ALA A 639 20.95 33.73 -15.37
CA ALA A 639 22.30 34.25 -15.09
C ALA A 639 22.99 33.62 -13.86
N ASP A 640 22.21 33.19 -12.85
CA ASP A 640 22.72 32.49 -11.65
C ASP A 640 23.05 31.00 -11.89
N THR A 641 22.92 30.48 -13.11
CA THR A 641 22.96 29.03 -13.40
C THR A 641 24.38 28.49 -13.61
N VAL A 642 25.24 28.66 -12.61
CA VAL A 642 26.50 27.89 -12.47
C VAL A 642 26.21 26.37 -12.33
N MET A 643 24.96 26.01 -12.03
CA MET A 643 24.46 24.64 -11.87
C MET A 643 24.39 23.80 -13.17
N LEU A 644 24.41 24.40 -14.37
CA LEU A 644 24.18 23.65 -15.61
C LEU A 644 25.41 22.83 -16.05
N ASP A 645 26.61 23.34 -15.81
CA ASP A 645 27.89 22.67 -16.14
C ASP A 645 28.11 21.38 -15.32
N GLN A 646 27.32 21.22 -14.25
CA GLN A 646 27.41 20.13 -13.28
C GLN A 646 26.46 18.95 -13.55
N HIS A 647 25.41 19.14 -14.37
CA HIS A 647 24.34 18.15 -14.57
C HIS A 647 24.44 17.35 -15.88
N GLY A 648 25.43 17.65 -16.74
CA GLY A 648 25.64 16.90 -17.99
C GLY A 648 24.57 17.13 -19.05
N ILE A 649 24.02 18.35 -19.15
CA ILE A 649 23.07 18.74 -20.20
C ILE A 649 23.72 19.81 -21.08
N ARG A 650 24.36 19.40 -22.17
CA ARG A 650 24.90 20.30 -23.20
C ARG A 650 24.02 20.33 -24.44
N SER A 651 23.93 21.50 -25.06
CA SER A 651 23.66 21.66 -26.49
C SER A 651 24.89 21.15 -27.28
N SER A 652 24.65 20.33 -28.30
CA SER A 652 25.72 19.86 -29.18
C SER A 652 26.16 20.97 -30.14
N PRO A 653 27.46 21.08 -30.47
CA PRO A 653 27.89 21.66 -31.74
C PRO A 653 27.27 20.89 -32.92
N ALA A 654 27.21 21.52 -34.08
CA ALA A 654 26.75 20.88 -35.33
C ALA A 654 27.59 19.63 -35.68
N PRO A 655 27.02 18.64 -36.38
CA PRO A 655 27.73 17.41 -36.72
C PRO A 655 28.87 17.71 -37.69
N VAL A 656 30.02 17.10 -37.42
CA VAL A 656 31.10 16.90 -38.38
C VAL A 656 31.20 15.39 -38.55
N ASP A 657 31.09 14.91 -39.79
CA ASP A 657 31.21 13.49 -40.09
C ASP A 657 32.62 12.99 -39.75
N ASP A 658 32.73 11.87 -39.01
CA ASP A 658 33.43 10.66 -39.48
C ASP A 658 33.54 9.55 -38.40
N PHE A 659 33.50 8.29 -38.89
CA PHE A 659 33.78 6.99 -38.24
C PHE A 659 32.87 6.45 -37.09
N PRO A 660 32.37 5.19 -37.22
CA PRO A 660 31.64 4.49 -36.16
C PRO A 660 32.58 3.68 -35.24
N GLY A 661 32.91 4.24 -34.09
CA GLY A 661 33.56 3.53 -32.97
C GLY A 661 32.61 3.36 -31.79
N TYR A 662 32.66 2.21 -31.11
CA TYR A 662 31.90 1.93 -29.89
C TYR A 662 32.31 2.90 -28.75
N ILE A 663 31.42 3.83 -28.38
CA ILE A 663 31.61 4.75 -27.25
C ILE A 663 30.83 4.20 -26.04
N PRO A 664 31.45 3.98 -24.87
CA PRO A 664 30.76 3.61 -23.63
C PRO A 664 29.72 4.66 -23.19
N ASP A 665 28.67 4.22 -22.48
CA ASP A 665 27.47 5.00 -22.07
C ASP A 665 27.70 6.25 -21.17
N ASP A 666 28.94 6.68 -20.94
CA ASP A 666 29.31 7.71 -19.94
C ASP A 666 29.13 9.17 -20.38
N LEU A 667 28.65 9.41 -21.61
CA LEU A 667 28.48 10.76 -22.19
C LEU A 667 27.07 11.01 -22.79
N MET A 668 26.03 10.45 -22.16
CA MET A 668 24.62 10.73 -22.48
C MET A 668 24.20 12.15 -22.07
N LEU A 669 24.71 13.15 -22.81
CA LEU A 669 24.22 14.54 -22.77
C LEU A 669 22.78 14.57 -23.32
N TRP A 670 21.79 14.55 -22.44
CA TRP A 670 20.38 14.59 -22.86
C TRP A 670 20.00 16.01 -23.31
N THR A 671 20.00 16.24 -24.63
CA THR A 671 19.55 17.53 -25.18
C THR A 671 18.10 17.82 -24.79
N PRO A 672 17.70 19.10 -24.62
CA PRO A 672 16.32 19.48 -24.31
C PRO A 672 15.29 18.86 -25.28
N ALA A 673 15.63 18.83 -26.58
CA ALA A 673 14.81 18.21 -27.62
C ALA A 673 14.57 16.71 -27.39
N ARG A 674 15.58 15.94 -26.92
CA ARG A 674 15.43 14.51 -26.58
C ARG A 674 14.53 14.30 -25.37
N LEU A 675 14.66 15.15 -24.35
CA LEU A 675 13.81 15.10 -23.14
C LEU A 675 12.34 15.43 -23.50
N ILE A 676 12.10 16.56 -24.18
CA ILE A 676 10.77 16.99 -24.64
C ILE A 676 10.12 15.92 -25.52
N GLY A 677 10.87 15.38 -26.51
CA GLY A 677 10.36 14.33 -27.40
C GLY A 677 10.02 13.02 -26.70
N THR A 678 10.74 12.65 -25.64
CA THR A 678 10.43 11.45 -24.84
C THR A 678 9.16 11.64 -24.01
N VAL A 679 8.97 12.82 -23.40
CA VAL A 679 7.72 13.11 -22.66
C VAL A 679 6.53 13.22 -23.63
N GLN A 680 6.69 13.84 -24.81
CA GLN A 680 5.61 13.92 -25.81
C GLN A 680 5.16 12.52 -26.26
N LYS A 681 6.10 11.65 -26.68
CA LYS A 681 5.78 10.24 -27.02
C LYS A 681 5.05 9.52 -25.89
N THR A 682 5.38 9.83 -24.64
CA THR A 682 4.71 9.26 -23.47
C THR A 682 3.27 9.77 -23.32
N ILE A 683 3.02 11.06 -23.57
CA ILE A 683 1.66 11.62 -23.61
C ILE A 683 0.85 10.91 -24.70
N ASP A 684 1.41 10.77 -25.91
CA ASP A 684 0.73 10.16 -27.06
C ASP A 684 0.35 8.69 -26.77
N LEU A 685 1.26 7.92 -26.15
CA LEU A 685 1.01 6.55 -25.67
C LEU A 685 -0.12 6.49 -24.63
N LEU A 686 -0.10 7.40 -23.64
CA LEU A 686 -1.12 7.46 -22.59
C LEU A 686 -2.49 7.91 -23.12
N VAL A 687 -2.53 8.76 -24.16
CA VAL A 687 -3.75 9.16 -24.87
C VAL A 687 -4.33 7.97 -25.63
N GLY A 688 -3.51 7.23 -26.40
CA GLY A 688 -3.96 6.05 -27.14
C GLY A 688 -4.55 4.93 -26.26
N LEU A 689 -4.20 4.91 -24.98
CA LEU A 689 -4.62 3.90 -24.00
C LEU A 689 -5.53 4.44 -22.88
N ILE A 690 -6.05 5.66 -23.04
CA ILE A 690 -6.76 6.40 -21.97
C ILE A 690 -8.08 5.73 -21.55
N ARG A 691 -8.25 5.42 -20.26
CA ARG A 691 -9.50 4.86 -19.71
C ARG A 691 -9.86 5.46 -18.34
N GLY A 692 -11.13 5.42 -17.92
CA GLY A 692 -11.50 5.74 -16.54
C GLY A 692 -11.03 7.11 -16.01
N SER A 693 -10.16 7.11 -14.99
CA SER A 693 -9.65 8.34 -14.34
C SER A 693 -8.50 9.03 -15.07
N ASP A 694 -7.96 8.41 -16.12
CA ASP A 694 -6.64 8.68 -16.71
C ASP A 694 -6.43 10.10 -17.25
N VAL A 695 -7.53 10.78 -17.60
CA VAL A 695 -7.57 12.17 -18.09
C VAL A 695 -6.80 13.13 -17.18
N LYS A 696 -6.90 12.97 -15.85
CA LYS A 696 -6.22 13.86 -14.88
C LYS A 696 -4.69 13.77 -15.01
N ASP A 697 -4.14 12.58 -15.24
CA ASP A 697 -2.69 12.40 -15.34
C ASP A 697 -2.16 12.90 -16.68
N VAL A 698 -2.87 12.60 -17.78
CA VAL A 698 -2.50 13.04 -19.14
C VAL A 698 -2.50 14.57 -19.24
N LEU A 699 -3.56 15.22 -18.75
CA LEU A 699 -3.65 16.68 -18.70
C LEU A 699 -2.57 17.28 -17.80
N CYS A 700 -2.27 16.67 -16.65
CA CYS A 700 -1.21 17.11 -15.76
C CYS A 700 0.16 17.13 -16.44
N ILE A 701 0.56 16.02 -17.08
CA ILE A 701 1.85 15.94 -17.79
C ILE A 701 1.90 16.95 -18.94
N ALA A 702 0.82 17.08 -19.71
CA ALA A 702 0.77 18.00 -20.84
C ALA A 702 0.91 19.47 -20.40
N VAL A 703 0.12 19.94 -19.43
CA VAL A 703 0.22 21.32 -18.92
C VAL A 703 1.63 21.62 -18.37
N VAL A 704 2.23 20.65 -17.69
CA VAL A 704 3.61 20.79 -17.18
C VAL A 704 4.64 20.81 -18.30
N LEU A 705 4.51 19.96 -19.33
CA LEU A 705 5.41 19.98 -20.49
C LEU A 705 5.31 21.31 -21.23
N GLU A 706 4.09 21.79 -21.49
CA GLU A 706 3.85 23.06 -22.17
C GLU A 706 4.44 24.25 -21.41
N SER A 707 4.40 24.26 -20.07
CA SER A 707 4.96 25.37 -19.27
C SER A 707 6.50 25.41 -19.24
N VAL A 708 7.19 24.30 -19.55
CA VAL A 708 8.67 24.21 -19.49
C VAL A 708 9.36 24.03 -20.83
N ARG A 709 8.65 23.64 -21.90
CA ARG A 709 9.25 23.29 -23.21
C ARG A 709 9.84 24.47 -23.99
N LYS A 710 9.59 25.71 -23.58
CA LYS A 710 10.14 26.95 -24.17
C LYS A 710 10.53 27.96 -23.09
N ALA A 711 11.42 28.89 -23.44
CA ALA A 711 11.81 29.98 -22.56
C ALA A 711 10.61 30.92 -22.31
N ASP A 712 10.07 31.54 -23.35
CA ASP A 712 8.86 32.37 -23.26
C ASP A 712 7.62 31.57 -23.69
N VAL A 713 6.86 31.09 -22.71
CA VAL A 713 5.60 30.37 -22.95
C VAL A 713 4.42 31.33 -22.80
N ARG A 714 3.59 31.46 -23.84
CA ARG A 714 2.35 32.25 -23.79
C ARG A 714 1.17 31.38 -23.36
N SER A 715 0.33 31.90 -22.48
CA SER A 715 -0.91 31.23 -22.01
C SER A 715 -1.79 30.74 -23.16
N GLU A 716 -1.91 31.53 -24.23
CA GLU A 716 -2.66 31.17 -25.45
C GLU A 716 -2.09 29.94 -26.18
N GLU A 717 -0.76 29.80 -26.20
CA GLU A 717 -0.10 28.64 -26.85
C GLU A 717 -0.39 27.35 -26.07
N ILE A 718 -0.29 27.39 -24.74
CA ILE A 718 -0.67 26.25 -23.87
C ILE A 718 -2.13 25.86 -24.16
N THR A 719 -3.05 26.83 -24.16
CA THR A 719 -4.48 26.59 -24.41
C THR A 719 -4.73 25.94 -25.77
N ASN A 720 -4.07 26.41 -26.83
CA ASN A 720 -4.20 25.84 -28.17
C ASN A 720 -3.69 24.38 -28.23
N ASN A 721 -2.54 24.10 -27.60
CA ASN A 721 -1.99 22.74 -27.55
C ASN A 721 -2.88 21.79 -26.71
N LEU A 722 -3.53 22.29 -25.66
CA LEU A 722 -4.50 21.53 -24.87
C LEU A 722 -5.81 21.22 -25.64
N PHE A 723 -6.23 22.08 -26.58
CA PHE A 723 -7.35 21.73 -27.49
C PHE A 723 -6.97 20.56 -28.42
N GLY A 724 -5.75 20.54 -28.96
CA GLY A 724 -5.25 19.41 -29.75
C GLY A 724 -5.18 18.11 -28.94
N LEU A 725 -4.76 18.20 -27.68
CA LEU A 725 -4.77 17.07 -26.74
C LEU A 725 -6.20 16.58 -26.44
N LEU A 726 -7.16 17.49 -26.22
CA LEU A 726 -8.56 17.14 -25.98
C LEU A 726 -9.14 16.36 -27.16
N ASP A 727 -8.93 16.87 -28.38
CA ASP A 727 -9.35 16.24 -29.63
C ASP A 727 -8.73 14.85 -29.82
N ALA A 728 -7.45 14.67 -29.48
CA ALA A 728 -6.81 13.35 -29.46
C ALA A 728 -7.43 12.40 -28.42
N CYS A 729 -7.73 12.87 -27.20
CA CYS A 729 -8.44 12.10 -26.18
C CYS A 729 -9.87 11.71 -26.60
N LEU A 730 -10.59 12.60 -27.28
CA LEU A 730 -11.95 12.33 -27.78
C LEU A 730 -11.94 11.25 -28.87
N ARG A 731 -10.98 11.29 -29.80
CA ARG A 731 -10.74 10.20 -30.76
C ARG A 731 -10.44 8.88 -30.06
N ALA A 732 -9.45 8.84 -29.17
CA ALA A 732 -9.03 7.61 -28.50
C ALA A 732 -10.14 6.96 -27.67
N THR A 733 -11.10 7.76 -27.16
CA THR A 733 -12.23 7.29 -26.35
C THR A 733 -13.52 7.03 -27.15
N ASN A 734 -13.53 7.30 -28.46
CA ASN A 734 -14.74 7.31 -29.29
C ASN A 734 -15.88 8.17 -28.71
N VAL A 735 -15.54 9.30 -28.06
CA VAL A 735 -16.51 10.26 -27.53
C VAL A 735 -16.65 11.43 -28.52
N THR A 736 -17.81 11.56 -29.15
CA THR A 736 -18.07 12.68 -30.07
C THR A 736 -18.19 14.01 -29.31
N ALA A 737 -17.86 15.11 -29.98
CA ALA A 737 -18.00 16.46 -29.42
C ALA A 737 -19.44 16.76 -28.99
N ASP A 738 -20.45 16.27 -29.73
CA ASP A 738 -21.86 16.46 -29.38
C ASP A 738 -22.28 15.62 -28.15
N LYS A 739 -21.73 14.40 -28.02
CA LYS A 739 -21.90 13.61 -26.79
C LYS A 739 -21.28 14.36 -25.60
N LEU A 740 -20.09 14.95 -25.75
CA LEU A 740 -19.46 15.77 -24.71
C LEU A 740 -20.31 17.00 -24.33
N ARG A 741 -20.85 17.73 -25.32
CA ARG A 741 -21.76 18.87 -25.10
C ARG A 741 -23.05 18.47 -24.38
N SER A 742 -23.64 17.32 -24.73
CA SER A 742 -24.83 16.81 -24.03
C SER A 742 -24.55 16.41 -22.58
N LEU A 743 -23.35 15.87 -22.29
CA LEU A 743 -22.91 15.55 -20.93
C LEU A 743 -22.74 16.82 -20.10
N TYR A 744 -22.20 17.89 -20.70
CA TYR A 744 -22.06 19.20 -20.06
C TYR A 744 -23.43 19.81 -19.71
N LEU A 745 -24.37 19.84 -20.67
CA LEU A 745 -25.75 20.34 -20.46
C LEU A 745 -26.53 19.50 -19.44
N GLY A 746 -26.36 18.17 -19.45
CA GLY A 746 -26.94 17.27 -18.44
C GLY A 746 -26.43 17.55 -17.03
N SER A 747 -25.14 17.86 -16.88
CA SER A 747 -24.55 18.23 -15.58
C SER A 747 -25.03 19.58 -15.07
N ALA A 748 -25.42 20.52 -15.95
CA ALA A 748 -26.00 21.81 -15.56
C ALA A 748 -27.44 21.64 -15.03
N ASN A 749 -28.26 20.80 -15.67
CA ASN A 749 -29.63 20.54 -15.24
C ASN A 749 -29.73 19.62 -13.99
N GLY A 750 -28.74 18.75 -13.76
CA GLY A 750 -28.68 17.87 -12.58
C GLY A 750 -28.56 18.60 -11.24
N ALA A 751 -28.21 19.89 -11.23
CA ALA A 751 -28.14 20.71 -10.02
C ALA A 751 -29.52 21.03 -9.40
N TYR A 752 -30.62 20.83 -10.14
CA TYR A 752 -31.97 21.21 -9.72
C TYR A 752 -32.81 20.08 -9.09
N SER A 753 -32.34 18.82 -9.11
CA SER A 753 -33.19 17.65 -8.80
C SER A 753 -32.79 16.82 -7.57
N HIS A 754 -31.72 17.18 -6.84
CA HIS A 754 -31.41 16.56 -5.54
C HIS A 754 -31.28 17.57 -4.39
N GLY A 755 -32.28 17.58 -3.51
CA GLY A 755 -32.21 17.95 -2.09
C GLY A 755 -31.46 19.23 -1.71
N ARG A 756 -32.21 20.32 -1.43
CA ARG A 756 -31.70 21.57 -0.84
C ARG A 756 -30.69 21.33 0.29
N MET A 757 -29.45 21.76 0.09
CA MET A 757 -28.58 22.18 1.20
C MET A 757 -29.16 23.46 1.82
N PRO A 758 -29.16 23.60 3.16
CA PRO A 758 -29.69 24.80 3.80
C PRO A 758 -28.75 25.99 3.62
N TYR A 759 -29.34 27.11 3.18
CA TYR A 759 -28.91 28.50 3.32
C TYR A 759 -27.47 28.74 3.85
N VAL A 760 -26.56 29.17 2.97
CA VAL A 760 -25.40 29.97 3.40
C VAL A 760 -25.93 31.35 3.79
N GLN A 761 -26.05 31.58 5.10
CA GLN A 761 -26.53 32.84 5.64
C GLN A 761 -25.42 33.90 5.51
N GLN A 762 -25.68 34.96 4.74
CA GLN A 762 -24.78 36.13 4.68
C GLN A 762 -24.74 36.81 6.05
N GLY A 763 -23.66 36.57 6.80
CA GLY A 763 -23.34 37.29 8.02
C GLY A 763 -22.42 38.48 7.72
N TYR A 764 -22.96 39.69 7.71
CA TYR A 764 -22.15 40.91 7.72
C TYR A 764 -21.45 41.06 9.08
N SER A 765 -20.11 41.05 9.11
CA SER A 765 -19.35 41.89 10.05
C SER A 765 -17.88 42.08 9.65
N MET A 766 -17.58 43.32 9.25
CA MET A 766 -16.37 44.10 9.58
C MET A 766 -14.97 43.50 9.37
N GLY A 767 -14.30 43.99 8.33
CA GLY A 767 -13.00 44.65 8.51
C GLY A 767 -11.75 43.78 8.59
N GLY A 768 -11.41 43.07 7.51
CA GLY A 768 -10.08 42.48 7.32
C GLY A 768 -9.79 42.23 5.84
N LEU A 769 -8.72 42.83 5.31
CA LEU A 769 -8.22 42.56 3.96
C LEU A 769 -7.53 41.19 3.95
N SER A 770 -8.30 40.12 3.72
CA SER A 770 -7.75 38.78 3.43
C SER A 770 -7.65 38.57 1.91
N ASP A 771 -6.42 38.46 1.43
CA ASP A 771 -6.07 38.26 0.03
C ASP A 771 -6.68 36.95 -0.54
N PRO A 772 -7.33 36.96 -1.72
CA PRO A 772 -8.03 35.78 -2.26
C PRO A 772 -7.09 34.65 -2.74
N THR A 773 -5.78 34.79 -2.51
CA THR A 773 -4.73 33.84 -2.89
C THR A 773 -4.65 32.60 -1.99
N THR A 774 -5.38 32.57 -0.86
CA THR A 774 -5.06 31.65 0.26
C THR A 774 -5.98 30.43 0.48
N GLU A 775 -7.19 30.35 -0.12
CA GLU A 775 -8.17 29.31 0.25
C GLU A 775 -8.19 28.00 -0.58
N LEU A 776 -7.48 27.92 -1.71
CA LEU A 776 -7.39 26.70 -2.53
C LEU A 776 -5.96 26.43 -3.02
N GLY A 777 -5.09 26.01 -2.10
CA GLY A 777 -3.71 25.66 -2.42
C GLY A 777 -3.59 24.52 -3.45
N GLY A 778 -3.08 24.83 -4.64
CA GLY A 778 -2.42 23.94 -5.61
C GLY A 778 -3.24 22.83 -6.31
N TRP A 779 -4.29 22.28 -5.69
CA TRP A 779 -4.85 20.97 -6.06
C TRP A 779 -6.14 21.00 -6.87
N ILE A 780 -6.46 22.14 -7.49
CA ILE A 780 -7.79 22.45 -8.03
C ILE A 780 -8.30 21.37 -9.02
N MET A 781 -7.45 20.85 -9.93
CA MET A 781 -7.84 19.77 -10.86
C MET A 781 -8.19 18.43 -10.17
N TRP A 782 -7.53 18.09 -9.08
CA TRP A 782 -7.84 16.85 -8.37
C TRP A 782 -9.04 17.03 -7.45
N ASP A 783 -9.12 18.17 -6.77
CA ASP A 783 -10.07 18.41 -5.70
C ASP A 783 -11.39 19.04 -6.14
N GLY A 784 -11.45 19.67 -7.32
CA GLY A 784 -12.68 20.21 -7.93
C GLY A 784 -13.45 19.22 -8.80
N TRP A 785 -12.79 18.17 -9.32
CA TRP A 785 -13.42 17.10 -10.12
C TRP A 785 -13.67 15.80 -9.33
N ASP A 786 -13.47 15.80 -8.01
CA ASP A 786 -13.64 14.64 -7.11
C ASP A 786 -14.90 14.73 -6.24
#